data_AF-A0A959KQJ2-F1
#
_entry.id   AF-A0A959KQJ2-F1
#
_cell.length_a   1.000
_cell.length_b   1.000
_cell.length_c   1.000
_cell.angle_alpha   90.00
_cell.angle_beta   90.00
_cell.angle_gamma   90.00
#
_symmetry.space_group_name_H-M   'P 1'
#
loop_
_entity.id
_entity.type
_entity.pdbx_description
1 polymer ?
#
loop_
_entity_poly.entity_id
_entity_poly.type
_entity_poly.pdbx_seq_one_letter_code
_entity_poly.pdbx_strand_id
1 'polypeptide(L)'
;SSIAATSDDVEQTQSGNVSLGSSDLELVLDPGTQVIGMRFLNLNIPQGAVISSASLRFTVDENSNINPCNLTIYGQDSDDPITFVNSNGNVTNRPKTTASVAWSPPDWLVVGDSGPDQTTPDLTSIIQEIVDRPGFSNASAIVLIIEGVGQRVAESFDGTAASAPRLCIVYSTVTYDCPGLQLNIGDPCDDGDPCTANDVVQADCGCAGTFQDSDSDGVCDADDLCPGGPEPGTPCDDGNPATTGEVIQPDCSCADITYDCPDLLANVGDPCDDGDPCTINDAVQIDCSCAGTFQDSDSDGTCDADDLCVGPEPGSPCNDGDPCTINDIILPDCSCAGTFQDSDSDGTCDAEDLCPGSPEPGMPCDDGNPATTGETIQSDCSCGGGIAGAVNVCVQIATGSDDAEETPGGNVSLTSSDLELVLDPSEQVIGLRFVNHNIPQGAVIASATIQFGVDETGNINPCDLTIYGQASDNPGTFVNTNGNVSTRPKTLASVAWSPPDWLTIGQAGPDQETPDLSAILQEIVNRPGYTGSSAIVFVIEGSGQRVAESFNGTASLAPQLCVQYTTITYDCPGLQLNIGDPCDDGDPCTINDTVQADCNCLGTFQDSDSDGTCDAEDLCPGGPEPGTPCDDGNPATVGEVIQPDCTCGAVAYDCPDLLANIGDPCNDGDPCTVNDVIQSDCSCAGTFQDTDGDGTCDEEDLCPGGPEPGTPCDDTDPCTINDMVQADCSCAGTYQDSDSDGVCDAEDLCPGGPEPGTPCDDGNPNTAGETIQADCSCGGGVQGVANVCVQVTAGSDDAEESSGGNVSLTSSDLELVVDGNTQVIGLRFLNHNIPPGAIVVDAR
;
A
#
# COMPACT_ATOMS: atom_id res chain seq x y z
N SER A 1 -30.75 -0.84 -2.40
CA SER A 1 -32.02 -1.13 -3.11
C SER A 1 -33.21 -0.85 -2.20
N SER A 2 -34.38 -0.48 -2.75
CA SER A 2 -35.65 -0.32 -2.01
C SER A 2 -36.64 -1.40 -2.44
N ILE A 3 -37.73 -1.57 -1.69
CA ILE A 3 -38.87 -2.39 -2.13
C ILE A 3 -39.39 -1.85 -3.48
N ALA A 4 -39.69 -2.76 -4.41
CA ALA A 4 -40.00 -2.42 -5.80
C ALA A 4 -41.47 -2.69 -6.19
N ALA A 5 -42.21 -3.44 -5.38
CA ALA A 5 -43.60 -3.80 -5.64
C ALA A 5 -44.37 -4.11 -4.35
N THR A 6 -45.69 -3.96 -4.42
CA THR A 6 -46.69 -4.38 -3.41
C THR A 6 -46.47 -5.80 -2.89
N SER A 7 -45.97 -6.72 -3.72
CA SER A 7 -45.72 -8.12 -3.32
C SER A 7 -44.31 -8.39 -2.78
N ASP A 8 -43.50 -7.35 -2.58
CA ASP A 8 -42.13 -7.45 -2.09
C ASP A 8 -41.97 -7.00 -0.62
N ASP A 9 -43.01 -6.47 0.01
CA ASP A 9 -43.13 -6.36 1.47
C ASP A 9 -44.44 -6.97 1.96
N VAL A 10 -44.42 -7.53 3.17
CA VAL A 10 -45.51 -8.38 3.65
C VAL A 10 -45.58 -8.46 5.16
N GLU A 11 -46.80 -8.52 5.66
CA GLU A 11 -47.10 -8.81 7.05
C GLU A 11 -47.85 -10.13 7.16
N GLN A 12 -47.39 -11.02 8.04
CA GLN A 12 -48.03 -12.31 8.26
C GLN A 12 -48.39 -12.52 9.73
N THR A 13 -49.69 -12.58 10.02
CA THR A 13 -50.21 -12.88 11.36
C THR A 13 -49.76 -14.27 11.86
N GLN A 14 -49.77 -14.48 13.18
CA GLN A 14 -49.52 -15.78 13.81
C GLN A 14 -50.46 -16.91 13.33
N SER A 15 -51.66 -16.56 12.83
CA SER A 15 -52.59 -17.53 12.24
C SER A 15 -52.23 -17.97 10.82
N GLY A 16 -51.22 -17.34 10.22
CA GLY A 16 -50.71 -17.63 8.88
C GLY A 16 -51.27 -16.74 7.77
N ASN A 17 -52.26 -15.87 8.06
CA ASN A 17 -52.82 -14.94 7.09
C ASN A 17 -51.78 -13.90 6.66
N VAL A 18 -51.73 -13.62 5.36
CA VAL A 18 -50.74 -12.77 4.69
C VAL A 18 -51.40 -11.49 4.17
N SER A 19 -50.79 -10.34 4.45
CA SER A 19 -51.16 -9.01 3.95
C SER A 19 -50.05 -8.48 3.05
N LEU A 20 -50.30 -8.38 1.75
CA LEU A 20 -49.36 -7.89 0.72
C LEU A 20 -49.68 -6.45 0.26
N GLY A 21 -50.44 -5.68 1.02
CA GLY A 21 -50.97 -4.39 0.53
C GLY A 21 -51.33 -3.45 1.67
N SER A 22 -50.65 -3.64 2.80
CA SER A 22 -50.80 -2.77 3.96
C SER A 22 -50.15 -1.44 3.64
N SER A 23 -50.71 -0.34 4.13
CA SER A 23 -50.11 1.00 3.96
C SER A 23 -48.83 1.15 4.80
N ASP A 24 -48.68 0.32 5.81
CA ASP A 24 -47.70 0.39 6.88
C ASP A 24 -47.16 -1.01 7.17
N LEU A 25 -45.96 -1.04 7.76
CA LEU A 25 -45.33 -2.25 8.26
C LEU A 25 -45.23 -2.13 9.79
N GLU A 26 -46.14 -2.78 10.52
CA GLU A 26 -46.05 -2.85 11.96
C GLU A 26 -45.07 -3.94 12.32
N LEU A 27 -43.85 -3.55 12.64
CA LEU A 27 -42.79 -4.48 13.02
C LEU A 27 -43.25 -5.30 14.24
N VAL A 28 -43.68 -6.54 13.94
CA VAL A 28 -44.07 -7.62 14.85
C VAL A 28 -45.45 -7.56 15.51
N LEU A 29 -46.08 -6.41 15.73
CA LEU A 29 -47.32 -6.35 16.50
C LEU A 29 -48.38 -5.42 15.89
N ASP A 30 -49.48 -6.01 15.42
CA ASP A 30 -50.72 -5.32 15.02
C ASP A 30 -51.95 -6.20 15.28
N PRO A 31 -52.90 -5.73 16.12
CA PRO A 31 -53.32 -6.25 17.45
C PRO A 31 -52.89 -7.65 17.96
N GLY A 32 -52.12 -8.44 17.20
CA GLY A 32 -51.51 -9.71 17.57
C GLY A 32 -50.12 -9.83 16.94
N THR A 33 -49.37 -10.86 17.32
CA THR A 33 -48.01 -11.04 16.81
C THR A 33 -48.02 -11.43 15.33
N GLN A 34 -47.11 -10.82 14.57
CA GLN A 34 -46.90 -11.07 13.15
C GLN A 34 -45.40 -11.16 12.81
N VAL A 35 -45.14 -11.63 11.61
CA VAL A 35 -43.81 -11.78 11.01
C VAL A 35 -43.77 -10.92 9.76
N ILE A 36 -42.71 -10.14 9.62
CA ILE A 36 -42.54 -9.21 8.49
C ILE A 36 -41.57 -9.83 7.49
N GLY A 37 -41.91 -9.78 6.22
CA GLY A 37 -41.03 -10.16 5.12
C GLY A 37 -40.77 -8.97 4.21
N MET A 38 -39.53 -8.81 3.78
CA MET A 38 -39.14 -7.78 2.82
C MET A 38 -38.20 -8.41 1.79
N ARG A 39 -38.47 -8.15 0.51
CA ARG A 39 -37.75 -8.69 -0.63
C ARG A 39 -37.11 -7.55 -1.41
N PHE A 40 -35.82 -7.69 -1.68
CA PHE A 40 -35.03 -6.71 -2.39
C PHE A 40 -34.54 -7.32 -3.70
N LEU A 41 -34.77 -6.59 -4.79
CA LEU A 41 -34.39 -6.94 -6.15
C LEU A 41 -33.21 -6.09 -6.62
N ASN A 42 -32.60 -6.49 -7.75
CA ASN A 42 -31.60 -5.72 -8.49
C ASN A 42 -30.44 -5.25 -7.60
N LEU A 43 -29.93 -6.16 -6.78
CA LEU A 43 -28.81 -5.88 -5.87
C LEU A 43 -27.46 -5.95 -6.58
N ASN A 44 -27.39 -6.67 -7.71
CA ASN A 44 -26.19 -6.84 -8.54
C ASN A 44 -24.97 -7.38 -7.77
N ILE A 45 -25.19 -8.16 -6.71
CA ILE A 45 -24.11 -8.72 -5.88
C ILE A 45 -23.62 -10.02 -6.52
N PRO A 46 -22.34 -10.16 -6.90
CA PRO A 46 -21.82 -11.42 -7.42
C PRO A 46 -21.84 -12.52 -6.36
N GLN A 47 -21.97 -13.77 -6.79
CA GLN A 47 -21.85 -14.94 -5.92
C GLN A 47 -20.48 -14.92 -5.21
N GLY A 48 -20.47 -15.14 -3.90
CA GLY A 48 -19.24 -15.16 -3.11
C GLY A 48 -18.57 -13.79 -2.91
N ALA A 49 -19.25 -12.68 -3.25
CA ALA A 49 -18.74 -11.35 -2.94
C ALA A 49 -18.51 -11.18 -1.42
N VAL A 50 -17.45 -10.48 -1.05
CA VAL A 50 -17.11 -10.21 0.35
C VAL A 50 -17.93 -9.00 0.81
N ILE A 51 -18.83 -9.21 1.76
CA ILE A 51 -19.70 -8.15 2.28
C ILE A 51 -18.94 -7.38 3.37
N SER A 52 -18.70 -6.09 3.12
CA SER A 52 -18.01 -5.21 4.06
C SER A 52 -18.95 -4.58 5.09
N SER A 53 -20.18 -4.27 4.69
CA SER A 53 -21.24 -3.82 5.61
C SER A 53 -22.62 -4.04 5.00
N ALA A 54 -23.64 -4.30 5.83
CA ALA A 54 -25.02 -4.33 5.38
C ALA A 54 -25.96 -3.74 6.44
N SER A 55 -26.93 -2.94 6.04
CA SER A 55 -27.94 -2.39 6.95
C SER A 55 -29.27 -2.18 6.26
N LEU A 56 -30.35 -2.28 7.04
CA LEU A 56 -31.70 -1.99 6.61
C LEU A 56 -32.15 -0.69 7.29
N ARG A 57 -32.70 0.24 6.51
CA ARG A 57 -33.19 1.54 6.98
C ARG A 57 -34.68 1.66 6.72
N PHE A 58 -35.41 2.11 7.74
CA PHE A 58 -36.85 2.35 7.71
C PHE A 58 -37.16 3.85 7.71
N THR A 59 -38.39 4.19 7.33
CA THR A 59 -38.98 5.52 7.51
C THR A 59 -40.18 5.38 8.44
N VAL A 60 -40.29 6.24 9.46
CA VAL A 60 -41.40 6.19 10.42
C VAL A 60 -42.70 6.61 9.76
N ASP A 61 -43.71 5.75 9.78
CA ASP A 61 -45.07 6.10 9.35
C ASP A 61 -45.91 6.63 10.53
N GLU A 62 -45.88 5.93 11.66
CA GLU A 62 -46.57 6.34 12.89
C GLU A 62 -45.67 6.35 14.13
N ASN A 63 -46.01 7.22 15.09
CA ASN A 63 -45.35 7.27 16.39
C ASN A 63 -45.92 6.28 17.43
N SER A 64 -46.53 5.19 16.94
CA SER A 64 -47.07 4.08 17.72
C SER A 64 -45.92 3.17 18.19
N ASN A 65 -45.65 3.16 19.50
CA ASN A 65 -44.53 2.43 20.09
C ASN A 65 -44.98 1.51 21.23
N ILE A 66 -44.60 0.23 21.17
CA ILE A 66 -44.85 -0.75 22.24
C ILE A 66 -43.52 -1.33 22.70
N ASN A 67 -43.24 -1.19 24.01
CA ASN A 67 -42.00 -1.61 24.64
C ASN A 67 -42.17 -2.76 25.64
N PRO A 68 -41.14 -3.59 25.85
CA PRO A 68 -39.85 -3.57 25.15
C PRO A 68 -39.98 -4.00 23.68
N CYS A 69 -39.27 -3.31 22.79
CA CYS A 69 -39.15 -3.69 21.39
C CYS A 69 -37.82 -4.41 21.16
N ASN A 70 -37.91 -5.73 20.92
CA ASN A 70 -36.76 -6.59 20.68
C ASN A 70 -37.07 -7.44 19.45
N LEU A 71 -36.38 -7.13 18.36
CA LEU A 71 -36.53 -7.74 17.05
C LEU A 71 -35.34 -8.66 16.77
N THR A 72 -35.56 -9.66 15.93
CA THR A 72 -34.52 -10.52 15.39
C THR A 72 -34.72 -10.60 13.89
N ILE A 73 -33.64 -10.31 13.17
CA ILE A 73 -33.60 -10.25 11.72
C ILE A 73 -32.91 -11.51 11.23
N TYR A 74 -33.52 -12.16 10.24
CA TYR A 74 -32.98 -13.29 9.51
C TYR A 74 -32.97 -12.98 8.03
N GLY A 75 -32.12 -13.67 7.28
CA GLY A 75 -32.25 -13.80 5.84
C GLY A 75 -33.10 -15.01 5.49
N GLN A 76 -33.65 -15.07 4.29
CA GLN A 76 -34.15 -16.32 3.73
C GLN A 76 -32.96 -17.13 3.20
N ASP A 77 -32.84 -18.38 3.65
CA ASP A 77 -31.83 -19.33 3.18
C ASP A 77 -32.24 -19.94 1.82
N SER A 78 -32.06 -19.16 0.75
CA SER A 78 -32.48 -19.50 -0.62
C SER A 78 -31.65 -18.78 -1.66
N ASP A 79 -31.35 -19.46 -2.77
CA ASP A 79 -30.51 -18.95 -3.87
C ASP A 79 -31.15 -17.76 -4.62
N ASP A 80 -32.44 -17.86 -4.89
CA ASP A 80 -33.26 -16.75 -5.42
C ASP A 80 -34.69 -16.84 -4.85
N PRO A 81 -34.98 -16.08 -3.78
CA PRO A 81 -36.32 -15.96 -3.21
C PRO A 81 -37.34 -15.45 -4.23
N ILE A 82 -38.44 -16.20 -4.41
CA ILE A 82 -39.60 -15.71 -5.16
C ILE A 82 -40.39 -14.65 -4.38
N THR A 83 -41.16 -13.83 -5.12
CA THR A 83 -42.06 -12.80 -4.56
C THR A 83 -43.07 -13.40 -3.57
N PHE A 84 -43.58 -12.58 -2.66
CA PHE A 84 -44.58 -13.04 -1.70
C PHE A 84 -45.93 -13.27 -2.37
N VAL A 85 -46.68 -14.26 -1.88
CA VAL A 85 -48.02 -14.59 -2.39
C VAL A 85 -49.01 -14.73 -1.25
N ASN A 86 -50.28 -14.47 -1.53
CA ASN A 86 -51.37 -14.60 -0.57
C ASN A 86 -51.70 -16.09 -0.31
N SER A 87 -50.78 -16.78 0.37
CA SER A 87 -50.88 -18.16 0.80
C SER A 87 -50.57 -18.27 2.27
N ASN A 88 -51.33 -19.09 3.00
CA ASN A 88 -51.16 -19.24 4.44
C ASN A 88 -49.73 -19.68 4.80
N GLY A 89 -49.05 -18.92 5.65
CA GLY A 89 -47.68 -19.21 6.09
C GLY A 89 -46.58 -18.86 5.09
N ASN A 90 -46.83 -17.99 4.10
CA ASN A 90 -45.85 -17.68 3.03
C ASN A 90 -44.52 -17.09 3.53
N VAL A 91 -44.51 -16.42 4.68
CA VAL A 91 -43.31 -15.87 5.32
C VAL A 91 -42.73 -16.87 6.32
N THR A 92 -43.54 -17.37 7.25
CA THR A 92 -43.05 -18.25 8.34
C THR A 92 -42.54 -19.62 7.87
N ASN A 93 -42.94 -20.08 6.68
CA ASN A 93 -42.47 -21.34 6.12
C ASN A 93 -41.18 -21.17 5.29
N ARG A 94 -40.69 -19.95 5.07
CA ARG A 94 -39.43 -19.73 4.35
C ARG A 94 -38.25 -20.18 5.24
N PRO A 95 -37.30 -20.95 4.70
CA PRO A 95 -36.11 -21.35 5.45
C PRO A 95 -35.31 -20.09 5.81
N LYS A 96 -34.78 -20.03 7.03
CA LYS A 96 -34.01 -18.88 7.53
C LYS A 96 -32.53 -19.20 7.53
N THR A 97 -31.72 -18.17 7.35
CA THR A 97 -30.28 -18.24 7.58
C THR A 97 -29.97 -18.69 9.00
N THR A 98 -28.81 -19.31 9.18
CA THR A 98 -28.24 -19.65 10.49
C THR A 98 -27.80 -18.39 11.22
N ALA A 99 -27.20 -17.44 10.49
CA ALA A 99 -26.90 -16.10 10.97
C ALA A 99 -28.20 -15.33 11.24
N SER A 100 -28.20 -14.57 12.33
CA SER A 100 -29.29 -13.67 12.70
C SER A 100 -28.76 -12.51 13.52
N VAL A 101 -29.45 -11.38 13.48
CA VAL A 101 -29.05 -10.15 14.17
C VAL A 101 -30.18 -9.69 15.08
N ALA A 102 -29.87 -9.49 16.36
CA ALA A 102 -30.79 -8.91 17.33
C ALA A 102 -30.79 -7.38 17.22
N TRP A 103 -31.97 -6.77 17.25
CA TRP A 103 -32.14 -5.32 17.18
C TRP A 103 -33.17 -4.85 18.22
N SER A 104 -32.77 -3.87 19.03
CA SER A 104 -33.65 -3.22 20.01
C SER A 104 -33.79 -1.74 19.65
N PRO A 105 -34.66 -1.38 18.68
CA PRO A 105 -34.79 0.01 18.24
C PRO A 105 -35.30 0.91 19.38
N PRO A 106 -34.79 2.15 19.50
CA PRO A 106 -35.38 3.15 20.38
C PRO A 106 -36.78 3.55 19.89
N ASP A 107 -37.51 4.32 20.69
CA ASP A 107 -38.85 4.77 20.31
C ASP A 107 -38.80 5.70 19.09
N TRP A 108 -39.69 5.48 18.13
CA TRP A 108 -39.83 6.30 16.93
C TRP A 108 -40.84 7.41 17.21
N LEU A 109 -40.34 8.62 17.46
CA LEU A 109 -41.14 9.71 18.02
C LEU A 109 -41.70 10.68 16.96
N VAL A 110 -41.11 10.69 15.75
CA VAL A 110 -41.41 11.66 14.69
C VAL A 110 -41.68 10.93 13.38
N VAL A 111 -42.84 11.21 12.79
CA VAL A 111 -43.24 10.67 11.47
C VAL A 111 -42.35 11.25 10.38
N GLY A 112 -41.93 10.41 9.45
CA GLY A 112 -41.00 10.73 8.37
C GLY A 112 -39.52 10.66 8.77
N ASP A 113 -39.19 10.40 10.04
CA ASP A 113 -37.80 10.17 10.43
C ASP A 113 -37.28 8.91 9.76
N SER A 114 -36.07 8.99 9.23
CA SER A 114 -35.32 7.86 8.71
C SER A 114 -33.87 8.09 9.07
N GLY A 115 -33.53 8.01 10.36
CA GLY A 115 -32.20 8.27 10.91
C GLY A 115 -31.52 7.01 11.43
N PRO A 116 -30.40 7.14 12.16
CA PRO A 116 -29.70 6.01 12.79
C PRO A 116 -30.60 5.17 13.73
N ASP A 117 -31.58 5.81 14.36
CA ASP A 117 -32.57 5.17 15.25
C ASP A 117 -33.55 4.25 14.49
N GLN A 118 -33.68 4.45 13.18
CA GLN A 118 -34.49 3.65 12.25
C GLN A 118 -33.62 2.74 11.37
N THR A 119 -32.31 2.66 11.64
CA THR A 119 -31.38 1.79 10.92
C THR A 119 -31.04 0.58 11.79
N THR A 120 -31.02 -0.60 11.19
CA THR A 120 -30.64 -1.83 11.88
C THR A 120 -29.14 -1.83 12.25
N PRO A 121 -28.71 -2.68 13.20
CA PRO A 121 -27.31 -3.05 13.33
C PRO A 121 -26.80 -3.73 12.06
N ASP A 122 -25.49 -3.95 12.00
CA ASP A 122 -24.85 -4.56 10.85
C ASP A 122 -25.38 -5.98 10.56
N LEU A 123 -25.82 -6.18 9.33
CA LEU A 123 -26.42 -7.40 8.79
C LEU A 123 -25.42 -8.23 7.97
N THR A 124 -24.14 -7.84 7.92
CA THR A 124 -23.08 -8.49 7.12
C THR A 124 -23.12 -10.01 7.20
N SER A 125 -23.20 -10.58 8.41
CA SER A 125 -23.23 -12.04 8.59
C SER A 125 -24.41 -12.75 7.93
N ILE A 126 -25.58 -12.10 7.87
CA ILE A 126 -26.78 -12.64 7.21
C ILE A 126 -26.62 -12.57 5.70
N ILE A 127 -26.15 -11.42 5.18
CA ILE A 127 -26.01 -11.21 3.75
C ILE A 127 -24.88 -12.09 3.19
N GLN A 128 -23.76 -12.23 3.90
CA GLN A 128 -22.65 -13.09 3.53
C GLN A 128 -23.12 -14.55 3.39
N GLU A 129 -23.90 -15.06 4.35
CA GLU A 129 -24.43 -16.43 4.28
C GLU A 129 -25.29 -16.67 3.03
N ILE A 130 -26.06 -15.67 2.57
CA ILE A 130 -26.88 -15.78 1.36
C ILE A 130 -26.01 -15.70 0.09
N VAL A 131 -25.07 -14.76 0.05
CA VAL A 131 -24.23 -14.50 -1.13
C VAL A 131 -23.23 -15.63 -1.39
N ASP A 132 -22.79 -16.34 -0.34
CA ASP A 132 -21.91 -17.51 -0.45
C ASP A 132 -22.62 -18.75 -1.00
N ARG A 133 -23.94 -18.70 -1.21
CA ARG A 133 -24.69 -19.87 -1.67
C ARG A 133 -24.32 -20.23 -3.11
N PRO A 134 -24.12 -21.53 -3.43
CA PRO A 134 -23.70 -21.97 -4.77
C PRO A 134 -24.63 -21.57 -5.93
N GLY A 135 -25.91 -21.36 -5.66
CA GLY A 135 -26.89 -20.95 -6.67
C GLY A 135 -27.21 -19.46 -6.68
N PHE A 136 -26.59 -18.66 -5.80
CA PHE A 136 -26.78 -17.21 -5.79
C PHE A 136 -26.15 -16.60 -7.04
N SER A 137 -26.78 -15.56 -7.60
CA SER A 137 -26.31 -14.86 -8.80
C SER A 137 -26.51 -13.35 -8.63
N ASN A 138 -25.91 -12.55 -9.51
CA ASN A 138 -26.10 -11.09 -9.51
C ASN A 138 -27.55 -10.64 -9.70
N ALA A 139 -28.39 -11.49 -10.29
CA ALA A 139 -29.82 -11.27 -10.46
C ALA A 139 -30.68 -11.76 -9.29
N SER A 140 -30.09 -12.52 -8.34
CA SER A 140 -30.82 -13.10 -7.22
C SER A 140 -31.39 -12.03 -6.29
N ALA A 141 -32.61 -12.27 -5.79
CA ALA A 141 -33.21 -11.46 -4.75
C ALA A 141 -32.66 -11.79 -3.36
N ILE A 142 -32.84 -10.88 -2.41
CA ILE A 142 -32.63 -11.15 -0.98
C ILE A 142 -33.93 -10.91 -0.24
N VAL A 143 -34.32 -11.86 0.63
CA VAL A 143 -35.44 -11.67 1.56
C VAL A 143 -34.91 -11.56 2.98
N LEU A 144 -35.34 -10.51 3.68
CA LEU A 144 -35.15 -10.34 5.13
C LEU A 144 -36.47 -10.61 5.86
N ILE A 145 -36.37 -11.31 6.99
CA ILE A 145 -37.51 -11.72 7.82
C ILE A 145 -37.30 -11.17 9.22
N ILE A 146 -38.31 -10.45 9.74
CA ILE A 146 -38.28 -9.86 11.09
C ILE A 146 -39.32 -10.51 11.98
N GLU A 147 -38.86 -10.95 13.15
CA GLU A 147 -39.68 -11.50 14.24
C GLU A 147 -39.27 -10.88 15.58
N GLY A 148 -40.07 -11.03 16.64
CA GLY A 148 -39.68 -10.55 17.96
C GLY A 148 -40.85 -10.23 18.88
N VAL A 149 -40.71 -9.15 19.64
CA VAL A 149 -41.75 -8.54 20.47
C VAL A 149 -41.69 -7.01 20.42
N GLY A 150 -42.79 -6.34 20.74
CA GLY A 150 -42.92 -4.88 20.70
C GLY A 150 -43.48 -4.39 19.36
N GLN A 151 -43.41 -3.08 19.13
CA GLN A 151 -43.94 -2.45 17.92
C GLN A 151 -43.12 -1.21 17.53
N ARG A 152 -42.82 -1.11 16.24
CA ARG A 152 -42.46 0.11 15.50
C ARG A 152 -43.23 0.09 14.19
N VAL A 153 -43.68 1.24 13.71
CA VAL A 153 -44.52 1.32 12.50
C VAL A 153 -43.74 2.05 11.42
N ALA A 154 -43.43 1.34 10.34
CA ALA A 154 -42.67 1.86 9.22
C ALA A 154 -43.55 2.06 7.97
N GLU A 155 -43.15 2.97 7.10
CA GLU A 155 -43.73 3.09 5.76
C GLU A 155 -43.53 1.79 4.98
N SER A 156 -44.58 1.33 4.29
CA SER A 156 -44.52 0.24 3.32
C SER A 156 -44.36 0.78 1.89
N PHE A 157 -44.24 -0.12 0.92
CA PHE A 157 -44.34 0.24 -0.49
C PHE A 157 -45.70 0.84 -0.86
N ASP A 158 -46.80 0.27 -0.37
CA ASP A 158 -48.16 0.68 -0.72
C ASP A 158 -48.64 1.94 0.03
N GLY A 159 -47.97 2.29 1.13
CA GLY A 159 -48.11 3.60 1.78
C GLY A 159 -47.42 4.68 0.97
N THR A 160 -46.09 4.67 0.97
CA THR A 160 -45.26 5.60 0.22
C THR A 160 -44.03 4.91 -0.34
N ALA A 161 -44.08 4.51 -1.62
CA ALA A 161 -42.99 3.78 -2.31
C ALA A 161 -41.59 4.42 -2.15
N ALA A 162 -41.48 5.76 -2.13
CA ALA A 162 -40.21 6.45 -1.94
C ALA A 162 -39.60 6.28 -0.53
N SER A 163 -40.46 6.06 0.47
CA SER A 163 -40.15 5.93 1.90
C SER A 163 -40.08 4.48 2.37
N ALA A 164 -40.43 3.52 1.51
CA ALA A 164 -40.37 2.09 1.79
C ALA A 164 -38.97 1.63 2.25
N PRO A 165 -38.86 0.49 2.95
CA PRO A 165 -37.59 0.04 3.53
C PRO A 165 -36.47 -0.05 2.50
N ARG A 166 -35.26 0.34 2.89
CA ARG A 166 -34.07 0.36 2.04
C ARG A 166 -32.97 -0.52 2.59
N LEU A 167 -32.50 -1.47 1.78
CA LEU A 167 -31.33 -2.30 2.06
C LEU A 167 -30.08 -1.65 1.44
N CYS A 168 -29.11 -1.33 2.29
CA CYS A 168 -27.82 -0.77 1.92
C CYS A 168 -26.74 -1.84 2.16
N ILE A 169 -26.00 -2.23 1.13
CA ILE A 169 -24.93 -3.22 1.20
C ILE A 169 -23.69 -2.62 0.55
N VAL A 170 -22.53 -2.78 1.20
CA VAL A 170 -21.21 -2.49 0.66
C VAL A 170 -20.49 -3.83 0.54
N TYR A 171 -19.98 -4.14 -0.65
CA TYR A 171 -19.28 -5.38 -0.93
C TYR A 171 -18.09 -5.14 -1.85
N SER A 172 -17.12 -6.04 -1.82
CA SER A 172 -16.05 -6.15 -2.79
C SER A 172 -16.15 -7.49 -3.50
N THR A 173 -15.83 -7.50 -4.79
CA THR A 173 -15.63 -8.75 -5.53
C THR A 173 -14.24 -9.28 -5.22
N VAL A 174 -14.11 -10.59 -5.02
CA VAL A 174 -12.80 -11.22 -5.14
C VAL A 174 -12.52 -11.28 -6.64
N THR A 175 -11.66 -10.39 -7.12
CA THR A 175 -11.12 -10.46 -8.48
C THR A 175 -9.98 -11.46 -8.46
N TYR A 176 -10.13 -12.51 -9.24
CA TYR A 176 -9.04 -13.43 -9.54
C TYR A 176 -8.30 -12.86 -10.74
N ASP A 177 -6.97 -12.75 -10.67
CA ASP A 177 -6.15 -12.33 -11.80
C ASP A 177 -6.39 -13.21 -13.04
N CYS A 178 -6.75 -14.47 -12.79
CA CYS A 178 -7.14 -15.44 -13.81
C CYS A 178 -8.57 -15.95 -13.57
N PRO A 179 -9.61 -15.22 -14.04
CA PRO A 179 -11.01 -15.54 -13.76
C PRO A 179 -11.45 -16.92 -14.25
N GLY A 180 -10.87 -17.41 -15.35
CA GLY A 180 -11.15 -18.74 -15.90
C GLY A 180 -10.65 -19.89 -15.02
N LEU A 181 -9.66 -19.63 -14.16
CA LEU A 181 -9.08 -20.60 -13.22
C LEU A 181 -9.57 -20.37 -11.79
N GLN A 182 -10.18 -19.22 -11.48
CA GLN A 182 -10.51 -18.77 -10.13
C GLN A 182 -9.28 -18.78 -9.19
N LEU A 183 -8.12 -18.40 -9.73
CA LEU A 183 -6.82 -18.32 -9.05
C LEU A 183 -6.16 -16.97 -9.37
N ASN A 184 -5.30 -16.49 -8.45
CA ASN A 184 -4.48 -15.29 -8.61
C ASN A 184 -3.09 -15.64 -9.15
N ILE A 185 -2.38 -14.65 -9.69
CA ILE A 185 -0.99 -14.81 -10.11
C ILE A 185 -0.15 -15.20 -8.89
N GLY A 186 0.68 -16.23 -9.04
CA GLY A 186 1.47 -16.81 -7.95
C GLY A 186 0.74 -17.85 -7.10
N ASP A 187 -0.56 -18.08 -7.32
CA ASP A 187 -1.26 -19.21 -6.70
C ASP A 187 -0.70 -20.54 -7.26
N PRO A 188 -0.64 -21.59 -6.43
CA PRO A 188 -0.17 -22.89 -6.87
C PRO A 188 -1.15 -23.51 -7.88
N CYS A 189 -0.61 -24.02 -8.97
CA CYS A 189 -1.33 -24.76 -10.00
C CYS A 189 -0.54 -26.01 -10.42
N ASP A 190 -0.99 -26.73 -11.44
CA ASP A 190 -0.31 -27.89 -12.03
C ASP A 190 -0.37 -27.73 -13.55
N ASP A 191 0.77 -27.61 -14.22
CA ASP A 191 0.86 -27.41 -15.67
C ASP A 191 0.83 -28.73 -16.46
N GLY A 192 0.82 -29.87 -15.74
CA GLY A 192 0.82 -31.21 -16.30
C GLY A 192 2.15 -31.64 -16.92
N ASP A 193 3.20 -30.82 -16.83
CA ASP A 193 4.54 -31.15 -17.29
C ASP A 193 5.35 -31.79 -16.14
N PRO A 194 5.71 -33.08 -16.23
CA PRO A 194 6.50 -33.74 -15.18
C PRO A 194 7.95 -33.22 -15.07
N CYS A 195 8.44 -32.44 -16.05
CA CYS A 195 9.77 -31.84 -16.03
C CYS A 195 9.85 -30.54 -15.23
N THR A 196 8.71 -29.99 -14.78
CA THR A 196 8.63 -28.75 -14.01
C THR A 196 8.19 -29.01 -12.56
N ALA A 197 8.56 -28.11 -11.66
CA ALA A 197 8.12 -28.15 -10.27
C ALA A 197 7.85 -26.74 -9.71
N ASN A 198 7.01 -26.69 -8.68
CA ASN A 198 6.51 -25.46 -8.04
C ASN A 198 5.71 -24.59 -9.01
N ASP A 199 4.74 -25.19 -9.69
CA ASP A 199 3.99 -24.52 -10.73
C ASP A 199 3.08 -23.46 -10.12
N VAL A 200 3.13 -22.28 -10.73
CA VAL A 200 2.38 -21.11 -10.30
C VAL A 200 1.66 -20.49 -11.47
N VAL A 201 0.52 -19.87 -11.18
CA VAL A 201 -0.24 -19.12 -12.19
C VAL A 201 0.57 -17.90 -12.61
N GLN A 202 0.81 -17.79 -13.92
CA GLN A 202 1.59 -16.73 -14.55
C GLN A 202 0.71 -15.53 -14.94
N ALA A 203 1.34 -14.42 -15.32
CA ALA A 203 0.64 -13.20 -15.72
C ALA A 203 -0.22 -13.33 -16.99
N ASP A 204 0.03 -14.34 -17.81
CA ASP A 204 -0.78 -14.69 -18.99
C ASP A 204 -1.88 -15.72 -18.66
N CYS A 205 -2.09 -16.02 -17.38
CA CYS A 205 -2.99 -17.07 -16.89
C CYS A 205 -2.66 -18.49 -17.35
N GLY A 206 -1.43 -18.72 -17.83
CA GLY A 206 -0.84 -20.04 -17.92
C GLY A 206 -0.46 -20.57 -16.54
N CYS A 207 -0.39 -21.89 -16.41
CA CYS A 207 0.33 -22.52 -15.31
C CYS A 207 1.72 -22.88 -15.82
N ALA A 208 2.77 -22.51 -15.10
CA ALA A 208 4.13 -22.93 -15.45
C ALA A 208 4.99 -23.09 -14.20
N GLY A 209 5.79 -24.15 -14.17
CA GLY A 209 6.78 -24.40 -13.14
C GLY A 209 8.23 -24.15 -13.53
N THR A 210 9.12 -24.51 -12.62
CA THR A 210 10.56 -24.37 -12.80
C THR A 210 11.14 -25.67 -13.35
N PHE A 211 11.83 -25.62 -14.50
CA PHE A 211 12.49 -26.78 -15.10
C PHE A 211 13.49 -27.42 -14.12
N GLN A 212 13.37 -28.73 -13.91
CA GLN A 212 14.24 -29.50 -13.01
C GLN A 212 15.25 -30.32 -13.82
N ASP A 213 16.52 -29.98 -13.69
CA ASP A 213 17.67 -30.67 -14.29
C ASP A 213 18.83 -30.62 -13.28
N SER A 214 18.98 -31.72 -12.54
CA SER A 214 19.86 -31.83 -11.37
C SER A 214 21.35 -31.92 -11.75
N ASP A 215 21.69 -32.35 -12.96
CA ASP A 215 23.10 -32.48 -13.40
C ASP A 215 23.47 -31.60 -14.60
N SER A 216 22.52 -30.80 -15.09
CA SER A 216 22.67 -29.75 -16.09
C SER A 216 23.09 -30.25 -17.47
N ASP A 217 22.69 -31.47 -17.83
CA ASP A 217 23.02 -32.08 -19.13
C ASP A 217 22.00 -31.77 -20.24
N GLY A 218 20.87 -31.15 -19.88
CA GLY A 218 19.81 -30.73 -20.79
C GLY A 218 18.63 -31.70 -20.90
N VAL A 219 18.61 -32.80 -20.14
CA VAL A 219 17.46 -33.69 -19.96
C VAL A 219 16.86 -33.44 -18.57
N CYS A 220 15.53 -33.41 -18.46
CA CYS A 220 14.89 -33.15 -17.18
C CYS A 220 14.95 -34.37 -16.26
N ASP A 221 14.97 -34.15 -14.94
CA ASP A 221 15.11 -35.22 -13.93
C ASP A 221 14.05 -36.35 -14.06
N ALA A 222 12.87 -36.04 -14.59
CA ALA A 222 11.80 -37.01 -14.79
C ALA A 222 12.03 -37.95 -16.00
N ASP A 223 12.81 -37.49 -16.98
CA ASP A 223 13.14 -38.20 -18.22
C ASP A 223 14.59 -38.70 -18.25
N ASP A 224 15.43 -38.29 -17.31
CA ASP A 224 16.83 -38.71 -17.15
C ASP A 224 16.93 -40.19 -16.72
N LEU A 225 17.54 -41.00 -17.58
CA LEU A 225 17.75 -42.42 -17.37
C LEU A 225 19.10 -42.72 -16.70
N CYS A 226 20.06 -41.80 -16.74
CA CYS A 226 21.41 -41.95 -16.24
C CYS A 226 21.89 -40.76 -15.36
N PRO A 227 21.40 -40.65 -14.11
CA PRO A 227 21.71 -39.51 -13.23
C PRO A 227 23.21 -39.33 -12.98
N GLY A 228 23.77 -38.22 -13.47
CA GLY A 228 25.18 -37.85 -13.33
C GLY A 228 26.10 -38.36 -14.44
N GLY A 229 25.57 -38.74 -15.61
CA GLY A 229 26.36 -39.24 -16.73
C GLY A 229 25.65 -39.14 -18.09
N PRO A 230 26.37 -39.36 -19.20
CA PRO A 230 25.82 -39.15 -20.55
C PRO A 230 24.80 -40.24 -20.94
N GLU A 231 23.71 -39.82 -21.59
CA GLU A 231 22.54 -40.64 -21.93
C GLU A 231 22.80 -41.82 -22.89
N PRO A 232 21.93 -42.84 -22.91
CA PRO A 232 22.03 -43.99 -23.81
C PRO A 232 22.14 -43.58 -25.29
N GLY A 233 23.08 -44.19 -26.00
CA GLY A 233 23.40 -43.85 -27.39
C GLY A 233 24.54 -42.84 -27.54
N THR A 234 24.99 -42.20 -26.46
CA THR A 234 26.21 -41.37 -26.48
C THR A 234 27.46 -42.23 -26.67
N PRO A 235 28.45 -41.80 -27.49
CA PRO A 235 29.69 -42.54 -27.66
C PRO A 235 30.46 -42.66 -26.34
N CYS A 236 30.91 -43.86 -26.00
CA CYS A 236 31.74 -44.12 -24.83
C CYS A 236 33.01 -44.90 -25.24
N ASP A 237 33.97 -45.05 -24.32
CA ASP A 237 35.19 -45.84 -24.53
C ASP A 237 35.41 -46.71 -23.29
N ASP A 238 35.27 -48.03 -23.44
CA ASP A 238 35.43 -49.00 -22.34
C ASP A 238 36.92 -49.36 -22.08
N GLY A 239 37.84 -48.72 -22.82
CA GLY A 239 39.29 -48.90 -22.69
C GLY A 239 39.80 -50.21 -23.30
N ASN A 240 38.99 -50.93 -24.08
CA ASN A 240 39.39 -52.14 -24.77
C ASN A 240 39.80 -51.86 -26.22
N PRO A 241 41.10 -51.96 -26.58
CA PRO A 241 41.59 -51.65 -27.93
C PRO A 241 41.18 -52.67 -29.02
N ALA A 242 40.30 -53.63 -28.70
CA ALA A 242 39.79 -54.65 -29.62
C ALA A 242 38.39 -54.33 -30.17
N THR A 243 37.74 -53.27 -29.68
CA THR A 243 36.38 -52.86 -30.03
C THR A 243 36.41 -51.43 -30.58
N THR A 244 35.43 -51.05 -31.42
CA THR A 244 35.26 -49.66 -31.89
C THR A 244 33.78 -49.38 -32.13
N GLY A 245 33.27 -48.24 -31.64
CA GLY A 245 31.91 -47.78 -31.91
C GLY A 245 30.96 -47.96 -30.72
N GLU A 246 31.49 -47.88 -29.51
CA GLU A 246 30.81 -48.14 -28.27
C GLU A 246 29.86 -46.99 -27.91
N VAL A 247 28.68 -47.33 -27.38
CA VAL A 247 27.68 -46.37 -26.91
C VAL A 247 27.17 -46.74 -25.54
N ILE A 248 26.79 -45.74 -24.74
CA ILE A 248 26.15 -45.94 -23.44
C ILE A 248 24.83 -46.68 -23.65
N GLN A 249 24.60 -47.72 -22.85
CA GLN A 249 23.42 -48.55 -22.87
C GLN A 249 22.36 -48.01 -21.89
N PRO A 250 21.09 -48.46 -21.99
CA PRO A 250 20.03 -48.08 -21.05
C PRO A 250 20.27 -48.44 -19.58
N ASP A 251 21.31 -49.23 -19.28
CA ASP A 251 21.78 -49.52 -17.91
C ASP A 251 23.00 -48.67 -17.50
N CYS A 252 23.27 -47.60 -18.26
CA CYS A 252 24.37 -46.66 -18.08
C CYS A 252 25.77 -47.31 -18.17
N SER A 253 25.89 -48.45 -18.88
CA SER A 253 27.16 -49.14 -19.12
C SER A 253 27.61 -49.05 -20.59
N CYS A 254 28.90 -49.27 -20.84
CA CYS A 254 29.51 -49.21 -22.18
C CYS A 254 29.83 -50.65 -22.66
N ALA A 255 29.17 -51.17 -23.72
CA ALA A 255 29.33 -52.57 -24.17
C ALA A 255 28.94 -52.86 -25.65
N ASP A 256 29.44 -54.00 -26.18
CA ASP A 256 29.59 -54.40 -27.60
C ASP A 256 28.65 -55.57 -28.07
N ILE A 257 28.47 -55.79 -29.39
CA ILE A 257 27.71 -56.92 -30.01
C ILE A 257 28.48 -57.62 -31.17
N THR A 258 28.34 -58.95 -31.35
CA THR A 258 29.03 -59.74 -32.41
C THR A 258 28.06 -60.53 -33.33
N TYR A 259 28.36 -60.62 -34.64
CA TYR A 259 27.50 -61.19 -35.71
C TYR A 259 28.15 -62.35 -36.51
N ASP A 260 27.35 -63.31 -37.01
CA ASP A 260 27.79 -64.51 -37.76
C ASP A 260 28.30 -64.26 -39.20
N CYS A 261 27.83 -63.20 -39.89
CA CYS A 261 28.35 -62.72 -41.18
C CYS A 261 28.98 -61.33 -40.99
N PRO A 262 30.30 -61.24 -40.70
CA PRO A 262 30.92 -60.00 -40.19
C PRO A 262 30.92 -58.82 -41.15
N ASP A 263 30.98 -59.08 -42.47
CA ASP A 263 31.00 -58.02 -43.49
C ASP A 263 29.62 -57.39 -43.73
N LEU A 264 28.54 -58.02 -43.24
CA LEU A 264 27.15 -57.55 -43.32
C LEU A 264 26.60 -57.07 -41.98
N LEU A 265 27.35 -57.25 -40.87
CA LEU A 265 26.88 -57.00 -39.50
C LEU A 265 25.52 -57.68 -39.19
N ALA A 266 25.30 -58.90 -39.70
CA ALA A 266 24.04 -59.65 -39.57
C ALA A 266 24.29 -61.15 -39.30
N ASN A 267 23.34 -61.85 -38.68
CA ASN A 267 23.37 -63.29 -38.46
C ASN A 267 22.62 -64.06 -39.57
N VAL A 268 22.93 -65.36 -39.71
CA VAL A 268 22.21 -66.20 -40.68
C VAL A 268 20.75 -66.39 -40.25
N GLY A 269 19.83 -66.01 -41.12
CA GLY A 269 18.39 -65.94 -40.85
C GLY A 269 17.88 -64.56 -40.47
N ASP A 270 18.77 -63.58 -40.27
CA ASP A 270 18.38 -62.19 -40.11
C ASP A 270 17.78 -61.67 -41.43
N PRO A 271 16.81 -60.75 -41.38
CA PRO A 271 16.27 -60.14 -42.57
C PRO A 271 17.36 -59.36 -43.31
N CYS A 272 17.33 -59.44 -44.63
CA CYS A 272 18.17 -58.62 -45.50
C CYS A 272 17.31 -58.14 -46.68
N ASP A 273 17.92 -57.42 -47.61
CA ASP A 273 17.26 -56.97 -48.84
C ASP A 273 18.13 -57.42 -50.01
N ASP A 274 17.60 -58.24 -50.92
CA ASP A 274 18.32 -58.73 -52.09
C ASP A 274 18.35 -57.73 -53.25
N GLY A 275 17.70 -56.58 -53.06
CA GLY A 275 17.58 -55.48 -54.01
C GLY A 275 16.52 -55.71 -55.09
N ASP A 276 15.73 -56.78 -55.00
CA ASP A 276 14.55 -57.02 -55.82
C ASP A 276 13.29 -56.66 -55.02
N PRO A 277 12.67 -55.48 -55.25
CA PRO A 277 11.50 -55.06 -54.49
C PRO A 277 10.31 -56.01 -54.68
N CYS A 278 10.27 -56.80 -55.76
CA CYS A 278 9.18 -57.73 -56.00
C CYS A 278 9.20 -58.99 -55.13
N THR A 279 10.20 -59.15 -54.25
CA THR A 279 10.30 -60.28 -53.32
C THR A 279 10.10 -59.85 -51.86
N ILE A 280 9.46 -60.73 -51.09
CA ILE A 280 9.23 -60.55 -49.65
C ILE A 280 9.83 -61.71 -48.85
N ASN A 281 10.09 -61.44 -47.57
CA ASN A 281 10.73 -62.34 -46.60
C ASN A 281 12.18 -62.71 -46.97
N ASP A 282 12.92 -61.73 -47.45
CA ASP A 282 14.35 -61.79 -47.72
C ASP A 282 15.13 -62.08 -46.44
N ALA A 283 15.98 -63.10 -46.49
CA ALA A 283 16.75 -63.52 -45.33
C ALA A 283 18.19 -63.87 -45.68
N VAL A 284 19.11 -63.52 -44.77
CA VAL A 284 20.56 -63.76 -44.91
C VAL A 284 20.77 -65.26 -44.88
N GLN A 285 21.26 -65.78 -45.99
CA GLN A 285 21.49 -67.20 -46.17
C GLN A 285 22.80 -67.63 -45.51
N ILE A 286 22.98 -68.95 -45.36
CA ILE A 286 24.17 -69.55 -44.71
C ILE A 286 25.50 -69.24 -45.43
N ASP A 287 25.42 -68.81 -46.70
CA ASP A 287 26.56 -68.35 -47.50
C ASP A 287 26.71 -66.81 -47.51
N CYS A 288 26.00 -66.13 -46.61
CA CYS A 288 25.93 -64.68 -46.44
C CYS A 288 25.42 -63.93 -47.70
N SER A 289 24.60 -64.57 -48.53
CA SER A 289 23.82 -63.90 -49.59
C SER A 289 22.40 -63.55 -49.13
N CYS A 290 21.75 -62.58 -49.76
CA CYS A 290 20.35 -62.24 -49.49
C CYS A 290 19.43 -62.75 -50.61
N ALA A 291 18.27 -63.33 -50.27
CA ALA A 291 17.27 -63.77 -51.25
C ALA A 291 15.85 -63.87 -50.66
N GLY A 292 14.83 -63.47 -51.43
CA GLY A 292 13.40 -63.49 -51.06
C GLY A 292 12.42 -64.31 -51.90
N THR A 293 11.11 -64.08 -51.69
CA THR A 293 9.98 -64.79 -52.36
C THR A 293 9.02 -63.84 -53.09
N PHE A 294 8.75 -64.07 -54.38
CA PHE A 294 7.97 -63.15 -55.25
C PHE A 294 6.46 -63.04 -54.90
N GLN A 295 5.88 -61.82 -54.85
CA GLN A 295 4.46 -61.59 -54.54
C GLN A 295 3.73 -60.61 -55.50
N ASP A 296 2.51 -60.99 -55.90
CA ASP A 296 1.54 -60.23 -56.70
C ASP A 296 0.13 -60.67 -56.25
N SER A 297 -0.53 -59.83 -55.45
CA SER A 297 -1.71 -60.17 -54.64
C SER A 297 -3.03 -60.01 -55.37
N ASP A 298 -3.12 -59.09 -56.34
CA ASP A 298 -4.35 -58.81 -57.07
C ASP A 298 -4.33 -59.30 -58.53
N SER A 299 -3.17 -59.81 -58.98
CA SER A 299 -2.95 -60.46 -60.28
C SER A 299 -3.16 -59.56 -61.49
N ASP A 300 -2.94 -58.25 -61.34
CA ASP A 300 -3.06 -57.29 -62.43
C ASP A 300 -1.80 -57.20 -63.33
N GLY A 301 -0.68 -57.78 -62.86
CA GLY A 301 0.58 -57.88 -63.58
C GLY A 301 1.69 -56.96 -63.08
N THR A 302 1.46 -56.18 -62.03
CA THR A 302 2.46 -55.43 -61.26
C THR A 302 2.73 -56.16 -59.94
N CYS A 303 3.99 -56.24 -59.49
CA CYS A 303 4.28 -56.90 -58.21
C CYS A 303 3.89 -55.97 -57.05
N ASP A 304 3.52 -56.53 -55.90
CA ASP A 304 2.93 -55.77 -54.78
C ASP A 304 3.78 -54.58 -54.29
N ALA A 305 5.10 -54.62 -54.49
CA ALA A 305 6.01 -53.55 -54.09
C ALA A 305 6.09 -52.37 -55.07
N ASP A 306 5.70 -52.61 -56.33
CA ASP A 306 5.55 -51.56 -57.35
C ASP A 306 4.08 -51.12 -57.51
N ASP A 307 3.16 -51.79 -56.80
CA ASP A 307 1.75 -51.47 -56.74
C ASP A 307 1.45 -50.58 -55.53
N LEU A 308 1.26 -49.28 -55.80
CA LEU A 308 1.02 -48.31 -54.74
C LEU A 308 -0.40 -48.36 -54.17
N CYS A 309 -1.40 -48.86 -54.92
CA CYS A 309 -2.80 -48.82 -54.51
C CYS A 309 -3.62 -49.99 -55.04
N VAL A 310 -4.41 -50.62 -54.15
CA VAL A 310 -5.44 -51.59 -54.54
C VAL A 310 -6.62 -50.86 -55.21
N GLY A 311 -6.45 -50.43 -56.47
CA GLY A 311 -7.40 -49.56 -57.18
C GLY A 311 -6.73 -48.51 -58.08
N PRO A 312 -7.44 -47.45 -58.48
CA PRO A 312 -6.92 -46.43 -59.41
C PRO A 312 -5.63 -45.76 -58.90
N GLU A 313 -4.65 -45.60 -59.78
CA GLU A 313 -3.33 -45.05 -59.44
C GLU A 313 -3.37 -43.59 -58.93
N PRO A 314 -2.38 -43.20 -58.11
CA PRO A 314 -2.18 -41.82 -57.66
C PRO A 314 -2.18 -40.79 -58.80
N GLY A 315 -2.89 -39.68 -58.60
CA GLY A 315 -3.14 -38.63 -59.60
C GLY A 315 -4.45 -38.80 -60.40
N SER A 316 -5.19 -39.88 -60.16
CA SER A 316 -6.55 -40.04 -60.68
C SER A 316 -7.53 -39.09 -59.96
N PRO A 317 -8.50 -38.47 -60.65
CA PRO A 317 -9.50 -37.63 -60.01
C PRO A 317 -10.43 -38.46 -59.13
N CYS A 318 -10.75 -37.94 -57.95
CA CYS A 318 -11.64 -38.56 -56.99
C CYS A 318 -12.56 -37.50 -56.34
N ASN A 319 -13.35 -37.88 -55.34
CA ASN A 319 -14.09 -36.92 -54.51
C ASN A 319 -14.02 -37.38 -53.04
N ASP A 320 -13.46 -36.56 -52.17
CA ASP A 320 -13.26 -36.88 -50.75
C ASP A 320 -14.50 -36.53 -49.89
N GLY A 321 -15.41 -35.74 -50.46
CA GLY A 321 -16.65 -35.31 -49.82
C GLY A 321 -16.50 -34.10 -48.90
N ASP A 322 -15.32 -33.48 -48.86
CA ASP A 322 -15.02 -32.29 -48.07
C ASP A 322 -15.33 -31.02 -48.89
N PRO A 323 -16.32 -30.19 -48.46
CA PRO A 323 -16.65 -28.94 -49.15
C PRO A 323 -15.56 -27.86 -49.06
N CYS A 324 -14.60 -27.99 -48.14
CA CYS A 324 -13.48 -27.05 -47.95
C CYS A 324 -12.32 -27.27 -48.93
N THR A 325 -12.35 -28.34 -49.73
CA THR A 325 -11.28 -28.67 -50.66
C THR A 325 -11.77 -28.73 -52.11
N ILE A 326 -10.87 -28.43 -53.04
CA ILE A 326 -11.12 -28.51 -54.48
C ILE A 326 -10.02 -29.29 -55.20
N ASN A 327 -10.34 -29.84 -56.37
CA ASN A 327 -9.42 -30.59 -57.23
C ASN A 327 -8.92 -31.91 -56.61
N ASP A 328 -9.83 -32.69 -56.03
CA ASP A 328 -9.49 -33.93 -55.31
C ASP A 328 -8.86 -34.98 -56.22
N ILE A 329 -7.71 -35.50 -55.78
CA ILE A 329 -6.96 -36.54 -56.46
C ILE A 329 -6.61 -37.67 -55.50
N ILE A 330 -6.43 -38.87 -56.05
CA ILE A 330 -5.89 -39.99 -55.29
C ILE A 330 -4.42 -39.69 -55.00
N LEU A 331 -4.08 -39.64 -53.71
CA LEU A 331 -2.72 -39.43 -53.23
C LEU A 331 -1.91 -40.74 -53.28
N PRO A 332 -0.57 -40.67 -53.13
CA PRO A 332 0.30 -41.85 -53.12
C PRO A 332 0.00 -42.87 -52.01
N ASP A 333 -0.74 -42.47 -50.97
CA ASP A 333 -1.23 -43.33 -49.89
C ASP A 333 -2.64 -43.89 -50.15
N CYS A 334 -3.15 -43.70 -51.38
CA CYS A 334 -4.46 -44.14 -51.86
C CYS A 334 -5.66 -43.45 -51.21
N SER A 335 -5.45 -42.40 -50.43
CA SER A 335 -6.52 -41.53 -49.95
C SER A 335 -6.97 -40.58 -51.05
N CYS A 336 -8.23 -40.14 -50.99
CA CYS A 336 -8.72 -39.05 -51.82
C CYS A 336 -8.61 -37.77 -51.01
N ALA A 337 -7.96 -36.74 -51.55
CA ALA A 337 -7.83 -35.44 -50.91
C ALA A 337 -7.77 -34.30 -51.93
N GLY A 338 -8.43 -33.18 -51.62
CA GLY A 338 -8.36 -31.93 -52.37
C GLY A 338 -7.38 -30.90 -51.82
N THR A 339 -7.33 -29.74 -52.49
CA THR A 339 -6.57 -28.55 -52.03
C THR A 339 -7.49 -27.64 -51.23
N PHE A 340 -7.11 -27.34 -49.99
CA PHE A 340 -7.83 -26.42 -49.10
C PHE A 340 -7.95 -25.01 -49.71
N GLN A 341 -9.12 -24.37 -49.55
CA GLN A 341 -9.36 -22.99 -49.99
C GLN A 341 -9.73 -22.11 -48.81
N ASP A 342 -8.89 -21.11 -48.58
CA ASP A 342 -9.02 -20.09 -47.54
C ASP A 342 -8.39 -18.82 -48.13
N SER A 343 -9.26 -17.89 -48.54
CA SER A 343 -8.92 -16.73 -49.35
C SER A 343 -8.33 -15.58 -48.53
N ASP A 344 -8.62 -15.49 -47.24
CA ASP A 344 -8.11 -14.46 -46.34
C ASP A 344 -7.15 -14.99 -45.27
N SER A 345 -6.92 -16.31 -45.26
CA SER A 345 -5.92 -17.02 -44.46
C SER A 345 -6.17 -16.96 -42.95
N ASP A 346 -7.43 -16.92 -42.55
CA ASP A 346 -7.83 -16.85 -41.14
C ASP A 346 -8.00 -18.24 -40.47
N GLY A 347 -7.89 -19.32 -41.26
CA GLY A 347 -7.99 -20.69 -40.79
C GLY A 347 -9.37 -21.33 -41.01
N THR A 348 -10.36 -20.57 -41.49
CA THR A 348 -11.68 -21.07 -41.89
C THR A 348 -11.73 -21.18 -43.41
N CYS A 349 -12.33 -22.25 -43.94
CA CYS A 349 -12.38 -22.42 -45.39
C CYS A 349 -13.45 -21.52 -46.03
N ASP A 350 -13.24 -21.07 -47.27
CA ASP A 350 -14.15 -20.16 -47.98
C ASP A 350 -15.61 -20.65 -48.07
N ALA A 351 -15.84 -21.97 -47.96
CA ALA A 351 -17.17 -22.57 -48.01
C ALA A 351 -17.93 -22.50 -46.68
N GLU A 352 -17.21 -22.31 -45.57
CA GLU A 352 -17.72 -22.25 -44.20
C GLU A 352 -17.50 -20.88 -43.52
N ASP A 353 -16.75 -19.99 -44.17
CA ASP A 353 -16.48 -18.60 -43.76
C ASP A 353 -17.75 -17.73 -43.80
N LEU A 354 -18.13 -17.20 -42.64
CA LEU A 354 -19.26 -16.31 -42.43
C LEU A 354 -18.88 -14.82 -42.50
N CYS A 355 -17.60 -14.48 -42.32
CA CYS A 355 -17.08 -13.12 -42.23
C CYS A 355 -15.88 -12.86 -43.18
N PRO A 356 -16.12 -12.73 -44.50
CA PRO A 356 -15.03 -12.63 -45.48
C PRO A 356 -14.14 -11.39 -45.26
N GLY A 357 -12.88 -11.62 -44.90
CA GLY A 357 -11.86 -10.60 -44.65
C GLY A 357 -11.70 -10.17 -43.20
N SER A 358 -12.25 -10.91 -42.24
CA SER A 358 -12.13 -10.65 -40.79
C SER A 358 -12.31 -11.94 -39.97
N PRO A 359 -11.77 -12.03 -38.74
CA PRO A 359 -11.92 -13.23 -37.91
C PRO A 359 -13.38 -13.62 -37.64
N GLU A 360 -13.65 -14.91 -37.48
CA GLU A 360 -14.99 -15.47 -37.27
C GLU A 360 -15.69 -15.02 -35.96
N PRO A 361 -17.03 -15.03 -35.91
CA PRO A 361 -17.78 -14.68 -34.71
C PRO A 361 -17.37 -15.54 -33.49
N GLY A 362 -17.07 -14.88 -32.38
CA GLY A 362 -16.53 -15.49 -31.16
C GLY A 362 -15.00 -15.42 -31.03
N MET A 363 -14.27 -15.04 -32.08
CA MET A 363 -12.84 -14.73 -31.97
C MET A 363 -12.60 -13.42 -31.23
N PRO A 364 -11.52 -13.30 -30.44
CA PRO A 364 -11.18 -12.07 -29.74
C PRO A 364 -10.89 -10.94 -30.73
N CYS A 365 -11.32 -9.73 -30.41
CA CYS A 365 -11.06 -8.53 -31.21
C CYS A 365 -10.83 -7.32 -30.29
N ASP A 366 -10.51 -6.16 -30.86
CA ASP A 366 -10.37 -4.89 -30.12
C ASP A 366 -11.16 -3.81 -30.89
N ASP A 367 -12.21 -3.26 -30.28
CA ASP A 367 -13.06 -2.22 -30.88
C ASP A 367 -12.50 -0.80 -30.67
N GLY A 368 -11.32 -0.69 -30.03
CA GLY A 368 -10.66 0.56 -29.71
C GLY A 368 -11.29 1.31 -28.55
N ASN A 369 -12.22 0.70 -27.82
CA ASN A 369 -12.84 1.25 -26.62
C ASN A 369 -12.11 0.73 -25.36
N PRO A 370 -11.40 1.59 -24.61
CA PRO A 370 -10.73 1.18 -23.37
C PRO A 370 -11.69 0.73 -22.26
N ALA A 371 -13.01 0.92 -22.43
CA ALA A 371 -14.04 0.62 -21.45
C ALA A 371 -14.56 -0.84 -21.52
N THR A 372 -14.21 -1.58 -22.56
CA THR A 372 -14.65 -2.95 -22.76
C THR A 372 -13.43 -3.87 -22.66
N THR A 373 -13.64 -5.09 -22.16
CA THR A 373 -12.63 -6.17 -22.23
C THR A 373 -13.31 -7.48 -22.60
N GLY A 374 -12.62 -8.32 -23.38
CA GLY A 374 -13.12 -9.62 -23.81
C GLY A 374 -14.05 -9.55 -25.03
N GLU A 375 -13.83 -8.55 -25.88
CA GLU A 375 -14.57 -8.34 -27.13
C GLU A 375 -14.44 -9.55 -28.02
N THR A 376 -15.54 -9.90 -28.67
CA THR A 376 -15.53 -10.93 -29.69
C THR A 376 -16.14 -10.41 -30.98
N ILE A 377 -15.74 -10.97 -32.10
CA ILE A 377 -16.43 -10.70 -33.35
C ILE A 377 -17.87 -11.18 -33.21
N GLN A 378 -18.82 -10.32 -33.53
CA GLN A 378 -20.24 -10.57 -33.46
C GLN A 378 -20.72 -11.27 -34.75
N SER A 379 -21.95 -11.80 -34.72
CA SER A 379 -22.54 -12.48 -35.88
C SER A 379 -22.74 -11.58 -37.12
N ASP A 380 -22.59 -10.26 -36.97
CA ASP A 380 -22.62 -9.28 -38.07
C ASP A 380 -21.22 -8.83 -38.51
N CYS A 381 -20.18 -9.54 -38.08
CA CYS A 381 -18.77 -9.28 -38.36
C CYS A 381 -18.28 -7.93 -37.80
N SER A 382 -18.98 -7.36 -36.82
CA SER A 382 -18.50 -6.21 -36.04
C SER A 382 -17.73 -6.68 -34.81
N CYS A 383 -16.72 -5.92 -34.40
CA CYS A 383 -16.08 -6.15 -33.11
C CYS A 383 -16.92 -5.52 -32.01
N GLY A 384 -17.30 -6.30 -30.98
CA GLY A 384 -18.00 -5.76 -29.83
C GLY A 384 -18.29 -6.79 -28.75
N GLY A 385 -18.80 -6.31 -27.62
CA GLY A 385 -19.25 -7.16 -26.52
C GLY A 385 -18.12 -7.53 -25.57
N GLY A 386 -17.88 -6.67 -24.59
CA GLY A 386 -17.09 -6.94 -23.41
C GLY A 386 -17.63 -6.11 -22.26
N ILE A 387 -17.93 -6.73 -21.11
CA ILE A 387 -17.95 -6.09 -19.77
C ILE A 387 -18.29 -7.13 -18.69
N ALA A 388 -17.26 -7.86 -18.24
CA ALA A 388 -17.25 -8.36 -16.87
C ALA A 388 -16.99 -7.17 -15.93
N GLY A 389 -17.91 -6.89 -15.00
CA GLY A 389 -17.73 -5.85 -13.98
C GLY A 389 -18.41 -4.49 -14.21
N ALA A 390 -19.22 -4.33 -15.25
CA ALA A 390 -19.97 -3.08 -15.46
C ALA A 390 -21.17 -2.95 -14.51
N VAL A 391 -21.22 -1.82 -13.79
CA VAL A 391 -22.37 -1.38 -13.02
C VAL A 391 -23.33 -0.64 -13.93
N ASN A 392 -24.60 -1.04 -13.92
CA ASN A 392 -25.68 -0.32 -14.61
C ASN A 392 -26.53 0.47 -13.60
N VAL A 393 -26.74 1.76 -13.86
CA VAL A 393 -27.59 2.63 -13.04
C VAL A 393 -28.53 3.44 -13.92
N CYS A 394 -29.81 3.47 -13.55
CA CYS A 394 -30.80 4.35 -14.16
C CYS A 394 -31.42 5.26 -13.10
N VAL A 395 -31.43 6.57 -13.33
CA VAL A 395 -32.03 7.56 -12.44
C VAL A 395 -32.98 8.49 -13.18
N GLN A 396 -34.13 8.71 -12.58
CA GLN A 396 -35.15 9.63 -13.11
C GLN A 396 -34.98 11.01 -12.47
N ILE A 397 -35.48 12.05 -13.14
CA ILE A 397 -35.54 13.40 -12.55
C ILE A 397 -36.27 13.35 -11.21
N ALA A 398 -35.65 13.94 -10.18
CA ALA A 398 -36.07 13.75 -8.79
C ALA A 398 -37.07 14.80 -8.30
N THR A 399 -37.03 16.01 -8.87
CA THR A 399 -37.86 17.15 -8.47
C THR A 399 -38.16 18.05 -9.67
N GLY A 400 -39.21 18.87 -9.60
CA GLY A 400 -39.52 19.83 -10.68
C GLY A 400 -38.51 20.99 -10.83
N SER A 401 -37.55 21.12 -9.91
CA SER A 401 -36.42 22.05 -10.09
C SER A 401 -35.21 21.41 -10.78
N ASP A 402 -35.36 20.17 -11.23
CA ASP A 402 -34.34 19.39 -11.91
C ASP A 402 -34.61 19.23 -13.42
N ASP A 403 -35.72 19.72 -13.92
CA ASP A 403 -35.97 20.02 -15.33
C ASP A 403 -36.36 21.49 -15.53
N ALA A 404 -35.94 22.06 -16.65
CA ALA A 404 -36.14 23.46 -16.91
C ALA A 404 -36.20 23.78 -18.40
N GLU A 405 -37.01 24.77 -18.73
CA GLU A 405 -37.12 25.32 -20.08
C GLU A 405 -36.77 26.81 -20.04
N GLU A 406 -35.81 27.23 -20.86
CA GLU A 406 -35.37 28.61 -20.93
C GLU A 406 -35.67 29.24 -22.28
N THR A 407 -36.60 30.20 -22.30
CA THR A 407 -36.93 31.00 -23.48
C THR A 407 -35.72 31.79 -24.02
N PRO A 408 -35.71 32.26 -25.28
CA PRO A 408 -34.58 33.04 -25.82
C PRO A 408 -34.38 34.40 -25.13
N GLY A 409 -35.37 34.88 -24.37
CA GLY A 409 -35.25 36.05 -23.51
C GLY A 409 -34.52 35.78 -22.18
N GLY A 410 -34.21 34.51 -21.90
CA GLY A 410 -33.58 34.00 -20.69
C GLY A 410 -34.55 33.57 -19.58
N ASN A 411 -35.87 33.71 -19.77
CA ASN A 411 -36.83 33.35 -18.71
C ASN A 411 -36.89 31.84 -18.57
N VAL A 412 -36.75 31.35 -17.34
CA VAL A 412 -36.70 29.93 -16.99
C VAL A 412 -38.05 29.50 -16.41
N SER A 413 -38.60 28.40 -16.94
CA SER A 413 -39.76 27.69 -16.42
C SER A 413 -39.29 26.42 -15.69
N LEU A 414 -39.80 26.20 -14.48
CA LEU A 414 -39.50 25.05 -13.60
C LEU A 414 -40.76 24.27 -13.19
N THR A 415 -41.88 24.57 -13.84
CA THR A 415 -43.19 24.00 -13.46
C THR A 415 -44.02 23.64 -14.69
N SER A 416 -43.38 23.58 -15.85
CA SER A 416 -44.06 23.18 -17.08
C SER A 416 -44.49 21.72 -16.98
N SER A 417 -45.66 21.36 -17.50
CA SER A 417 -46.13 19.97 -17.53
C SER A 417 -45.38 19.11 -18.55
N ASP A 418 -44.77 19.78 -19.50
CA ASP A 418 -44.20 19.27 -20.73
C ASP A 418 -42.83 19.91 -20.93
N LEU A 419 -41.97 19.21 -21.68
CA LEU A 419 -40.67 19.69 -22.12
C LEU A 419 -40.71 19.72 -23.64
N GLU A 420 -40.90 20.90 -24.23
CA GLU A 420 -40.80 21.04 -25.68
C GLU A 420 -39.32 21.12 -26.01
N LEU A 421 -38.75 20.02 -26.49
CA LEU A 421 -37.35 19.94 -26.87
C LEU A 421 -37.04 20.97 -27.96
N VAL A 422 -36.54 22.10 -27.46
CA VAL A 422 -36.06 23.29 -28.16
C VAL A 422 -37.10 24.21 -28.79
N LEU A 423 -38.38 23.88 -28.99
CA LEU A 423 -39.32 24.81 -29.64
C LEU A 423 -40.71 24.89 -29.00
N ASP A 424 -40.99 26.02 -28.34
CA ASP A 424 -42.32 26.45 -27.91
C ASP A 424 -42.50 27.98 -27.94
N PRO A 425 -43.45 28.53 -28.71
CA PRO A 425 -43.35 28.91 -30.14
C PRO A 425 -42.03 29.58 -30.63
N SER A 426 -40.99 29.68 -29.81
CA SER A 426 -39.65 30.16 -30.12
C SER A 426 -38.59 29.18 -29.61
N GLU A 427 -37.37 29.26 -30.15
CA GLU A 427 -36.28 28.36 -29.75
C GLU A 427 -35.88 28.55 -28.28
N GLN A 428 -35.89 27.47 -27.51
CA GLN A 428 -35.57 27.45 -26.09
C GLN A 428 -34.43 26.49 -25.76
N VAL A 429 -33.87 26.64 -24.57
CA VAL A 429 -32.81 25.77 -24.05
C VAL A 429 -33.39 24.89 -22.96
N ILE A 430 -33.17 23.58 -23.05
CA ILE A 430 -33.66 22.62 -22.06
C ILE A 430 -32.53 22.25 -21.11
N GLY A 431 -32.82 22.25 -19.80
CA GLY A 431 -31.91 21.80 -18.77
C GLY A 431 -32.48 20.57 -18.06
N LEU A 432 -31.69 19.51 -17.96
CA LEU A 432 -32.04 18.28 -17.23
C LEU A 432 -30.99 18.01 -16.17
N ARG A 433 -31.39 17.73 -14.94
CA ARG A 433 -30.52 17.49 -13.78
C ARG A 433 -30.83 16.13 -13.17
N PHE A 434 -29.80 15.33 -12.97
CA PHE A 434 -29.88 14.00 -12.39
C PHE A 434 -29.08 13.95 -11.08
N VAL A 435 -29.62 13.27 -10.08
CA VAL A 435 -29.03 13.07 -8.74
C VAL A 435 -29.21 11.61 -8.31
N ASN A 436 -28.53 11.20 -7.23
CA ASN A 436 -28.63 9.86 -6.63
C ASN A 436 -28.25 8.69 -7.55
N HIS A 437 -27.45 8.97 -8.57
CA HIS A 437 -26.87 8.01 -9.53
C HIS A 437 -25.67 7.24 -8.96
N ASN A 438 -24.98 7.77 -7.94
CA ASN A 438 -23.86 7.11 -7.25
C ASN A 438 -22.68 6.73 -8.16
N ILE A 439 -22.52 7.36 -9.33
CA ILE A 439 -21.41 7.07 -10.25
C ILE A 439 -20.11 7.64 -9.67
N PRO A 440 -19.11 6.82 -9.31
CA PRO A 440 -17.88 7.31 -8.69
C PRO A 440 -17.08 8.27 -9.58
N GLN A 441 -16.23 9.08 -8.94
CA GLN A 441 -15.29 9.93 -9.66
C GLN A 441 -14.30 9.07 -10.44
N GLY A 442 -14.02 9.45 -11.68
CA GLY A 442 -13.09 8.72 -12.56
C GLY A 442 -13.61 7.35 -13.03
N ALA A 443 -14.89 7.03 -12.82
CA ALA A 443 -15.50 5.84 -13.41
C ALA A 443 -15.35 5.88 -14.94
N VAL A 444 -15.10 4.71 -15.54
CA VAL A 444 -15.01 4.57 -17.00
C VAL A 444 -16.43 4.32 -17.51
N ILE A 445 -16.97 5.25 -18.28
CA ILE A 445 -18.33 5.20 -18.79
C ILE A 445 -18.36 4.37 -20.07
N ALA A 446 -18.97 3.19 -20.02
CA ALA A 446 -19.13 2.31 -21.16
C ALA A 446 -20.28 2.79 -22.08
N SER A 447 -21.40 3.21 -21.50
CA SER A 447 -22.52 3.83 -22.24
C SER A 447 -23.33 4.75 -21.34
N ALA A 448 -23.95 5.78 -21.92
CA ALA A 448 -24.90 6.65 -21.23
C ALA A 448 -26.01 7.13 -22.17
N THR A 449 -27.28 6.94 -21.81
CA THR A 449 -28.43 7.38 -22.61
C THR A 449 -29.47 8.09 -21.76
N ILE A 450 -30.26 8.99 -22.36
CA ILE A 450 -31.44 9.57 -21.74
C ILE A 450 -32.68 9.06 -22.48
N GLN A 451 -33.58 8.40 -21.74
CA GLN A 451 -34.88 7.97 -22.22
C GLN A 451 -35.94 9.04 -21.90
N PHE A 452 -36.67 9.47 -22.93
CA PHE A 452 -37.82 10.38 -22.80
C PHE A 452 -39.14 9.61 -22.92
N GLY A 453 -40.18 10.07 -22.21
CA GLY A 453 -41.58 9.68 -22.43
C GLY A 453 -42.32 10.73 -23.25
N VAL A 454 -43.12 10.31 -24.25
CA VAL A 454 -43.90 11.25 -25.08
C VAL A 454 -45.09 11.82 -24.30
N ASP A 455 -45.18 13.13 -24.17
CA ASP A 455 -46.38 13.80 -23.63
C ASP A 455 -47.43 14.04 -24.73
N GLU A 456 -47.01 14.68 -25.82
CA GLU A 456 -47.88 14.91 -26.98
C GLU A 456 -47.21 14.66 -28.33
N THR A 457 -48.02 14.46 -29.37
CA THR A 457 -47.54 14.15 -30.73
C THR A 457 -47.15 15.39 -31.53
N GLY A 458 -46.64 16.43 -30.85
CA GLY A 458 -46.12 17.65 -31.45
C GLY A 458 -44.78 17.39 -32.14
N ASN A 459 -44.75 17.51 -33.47
CA ASN A 459 -43.55 17.23 -34.28
C ASN A 459 -43.31 18.35 -35.30
N ILE A 460 -42.16 19.02 -35.20
CA ILE A 460 -41.69 20.01 -36.17
C ILE A 460 -40.33 19.54 -36.70
N ASN A 461 -40.24 19.38 -38.03
CA ASN A 461 -39.06 18.86 -38.71
C ASN A 461 -38.39 19.90 -39.64
N PRO A 462 -37.07 19.80 -39.88
CA PRO A 462 -36.15 18.86 -39.21
C PRO A 462 -36.03 19.16 -37.72
N CYS A 463 -35.84 18.10 -36.92
CA CYS A 463 -35.54 18.21 -35.50
C CYS A 463 -34.08 17.81 -35.32
N ASP A 464 -33.24 18.81 -35.06
CA ASP A 464 -31.79 18.68 -34.97
C ASP A 464 -31.37 19.27 -33.62
N LEU A 465 -31.06 18.38 -32.68
CA LEU A 465 -30.71 18.71 -31.31
C LEU A 465 -29.21 18.48 -31.09
N THR A 466 -28.63 19.25 -30.18
CA THR A 466 -27.27 19.07 -29.67
C THR A 466 -27.31 19.04 -28.16
N ILE A 467 -26.73 17.98 -27.60
CA ILE A 467 -26.71 17.70 -26.17
C ILE A 467 -25.30 18.01 -25.66
N TYR A 468 -25.25 18.79 -24.59
CA TYR A 468 -24.04 19.10 -23.82
C TYR A 468 -24.21 18.64 -22.38
N GLY A 469 -23.12 18.39 -21.69
CA GLY A 469 -23.08 18.30 -20.23
C GLY A 469 -22.74 19.66 -19.62
N GLN A 470 -23.06 19.86 -18.35
CA GLN A 470 -22.53 21.00 -17.60
C GLN A 470 -21.14 20.67 -17.05
N ALA A 471 -20.13 21.45 -17.44
CA ALA A 471 -18.77 21.35 -16.92
C ALA A 471 -18.66 21.94 -15.49
N SER A 472 -19.23 21.24 -14.51
CA SER A 472 -19.27 21.63 -13.10
C SER A 472 -19.17 20.40 -12.20
N ASP A 473 -18.45 20.53 -11.08
CA ASP A 473 -18.18 19.42 -10.15
C ASP A 473 -19.43 18.94 -9.41
N ASN A 474 -20.31 19.86 -9.02
CA ASN A 474 -21.63 19.56 -8.47
C ASN A 474 -22.63 20.70 -8.77
N PRO A 475 -23.38 20.61 -9.88
CA PRO A 475 -24.34 21.63 -10.27
C PRO A 475 -25.57 21.67 -9.35
N GLY A 476 -25.97 22.88 -8.95
CA GLY A 476 -27.21 23.12 -8.22
C GLY A 476 -28.46 22.94 -9.08
N THR A 477 -29.62 22.92 -8.41
CA THR A 477 -30.94 22.92 -9.06
C THR A 477 -31.12 24.14 -9.97
N PHE A 478 -32.07 24.06 -10.89
CA PHE A 478 -32.44 25.23 -11.67
C PHE A 478 -33.21 26.24 -10.83
N VAL A 479 -33.08 27.52 -11.17
CA VAL A 479 -33.77 28.64 -10.52
C VAL A 479 -34.32 29.62 -11.55
N ASN A 480 -35.36 30.38 -11.19
CA ASN A 480 -36.03 31.36 -12.06
C ASN A 480 -35.19 32.63 -12.37
N THR A 481 -33.87 32.54 -12.29
CA THR A 481 -32.96 33.64 -12.68
C THR A 481 -32.79 33.62 -14.20
N ASN A 482 -32.84 34.80 -14.82
CA ASN A 482 -32.72 34.91 -16.26
C ASN A 482 -31.37 34.33 -16.75
N GLY A 483 -31.38 33.40 -17.70
CA GLY A 483 -30.16 32.75 -18.20
C GLY A 483 -29.67 31.54 -17.41
N ASN A 484 -30.44 30.99 -16.44
CA ASN A 484 -29.92 29.97 -15.52
C ASN A 484 -29.53 28.64 -16.19
N VAL A 485 -30.07 28.33 -17.37
CA VAL A 485 -29.73 27.14 -18.16
C VAL A 485 -28.66 27.51 -19.19
N SER A 486 -28.91 28.51 -20.03
CA SER A 486 -28.07 28.87 -21.17
C SER A 486 -26.68 29.37 -20.80
N THR A 487 -26.51 29.95 -19.60
CA THR A 487 -25.20 30.44 -19.12
C THR A 487 -24.37 29.39 -18.40
N ARG A 488 -24.89 28.16 -18.21
CA ARG A 488 -24.12 27.08 -17.57
C ARG A 488 -22.92 26.69 -18.45
N PRO A 489 -21.73 26.52 -17.87
CA PRO A 489 -20.55 26.14 -18.63
C PRO A 489 -20.76 24.73 -19.21
N LYS A 490 -20.50 24.56 -20.50
CA LYS A 490 -20.71 23.29 -21.21
C LYS A 490 -19.42 22.47 -21.27
N THR A 491 -19.57 21.15 -21.36
CA THR A 491 -18.50 20.21 -21.73
C THR A 491 -17.93 20.54 -23.11
N LEU A 492 -16.70 20.08 -23.38
CA LEU A 492 -16.11 20.16 -24.72
C LEU A 492 -16.77 19.14 -25.64
N ALA A 493 -17.01 17.92 -25.14
CA ALA A 493 -17.82 16.90 -25.78
C ALA A 493 -19.28 17.35 -25.91
N SER A 494 -19.87 17.00 -27.05
CA SER A 494 -21.29 17.21 -27.36
C SER A 494 -21.76 16.16 -28.35
N VAL A 495 -23.05 15.83 -28.31
CA VAL A 495 -23.65 14.79 -29.14
C VAL A 495 -24.79 15.39 -29.95
N ALA A 496 -24.78 15.17 -31.27
CA ALA A 496 -25.88 15.56 -32.14
C ALA A 496 -26.96 14.47 -32.15
N TRP A 497 -28.22 14.86 -32.08
CA TRP A 497 -29.36 13.95 -32.07
C TRP A 497 -30.45 14.46 -33.02
N SER A 498 -30.91 13.59 -33.93
CA SER A 498 -32.03 13.87 -34.83
C SER A 498 -33.12 12.83 -34.59
N PRO A 499 -33.99 13.03 -33.57
CA PRO A 499 -35.01 12.06 -33.23
C PRO A 499 -36.04 11.91 -34.35
N PRO A 500 -36.56 10.69 -34.62
CA PRO A 500 -37.71 10.49 -35.50
C PRO A 500 -38.98 11.08 -34.89
N ASP A 501 -40.07 11.14 -35.66
CA ASP A 501 -41.35 11.67 -35.17
C ASP A 501 -41.91 10.83 -34.02
N TRP A 502 -42.39 11.50 -32.97
CA TRP A 502 -43.03 10.87 -31.81
C TRP A 502 -44.53 10.79 -32.03
N LEU A 503 -45.03 9.58 -32.28
CA LEU A 503 -46.39 9.36 -32.80
C LEU A 503 -47.38 8.82 -31.76
N THR A 504 -46.91 8.41 -30.57
CA THR A 504 -47.74 7.75 -29.55
C THR A 504 -47.49 8.35 -28.17
N ILE A 505 -48.52 8.91 -27.55
CA ILE A 505 -48.48 9.44 -26.18
C ILE A 505 -48.15 8.32 -25.18
N GLY A 506 -47.28 8.61 -24.22
CA GLY A 506 -46.78 7.70 -23.20
C GLY A 506 -45.75 6.68 -23.69
N GLN A 507 -45.34 6.73 -24.97
CA GLN A 507 -44.30 5.86 -25.49
C GLN A 507 -42.93 6.28 -24.94
N ALA A 508 -42.14 5.32 -24.49
CA ALA A 508 -40.74 5.45 -24.15
C ALA A 508 -40.00 4.25 -24.75
N GLY A 509 -39.49 4.41 -25.96
CA GLY A 509 -38.74 3.37 -26.67
C GLY A 509 -37.55 3.96 -27.42
N PRO A 510 -36.92 3.19 -28.33
CA PRO A 510 -35.67 3.58 -29.00
C PRO A 510 -35.76 4.90 -29.78
N ASP A 511 -36.94 5.24 -30.31
CA ASP A 511 -37.19 6.49 -31.03
C ASP A 511 -37.18 7.75 -30.11
N GLN A 512 -37.33 7.55 -28.80
CA GLN A 512 -37.32 8.57 -27.74
C GLN A 512 -36.04 8.51 -26.89
N GLU A 513 -35.07 7.69 -27.26
CA GLU A 513 -33.80 7.55 -26.56
C GLU A 513 -32.72 8.39 -27.27
N THR A 514 -31.84 9.02 -26.50
CA THR A 514 -30.69 9.74 -27.07
C THR A 514 -29.66 8.76 -27.65
N PRO A 515 -28.78 9.21 -28.55
CA PRO A 515 -27.53 8.49 -28.84
C PRO A 515 -26.67 8.41 -27.57
N ASP A 516 -25.60 7.64 -27.64
CA ASP A 516 -24.67 7.49 -26.53
C ASP A 516 -24.01 8.83 -26.13
N LEU A 517 -24.11 9.14 -24.86
CA LEU A 517 -23.62 10.35 -24.18
C LEU A 517 -22.37 10.06 -23.34
N SER A 518 -21.79 8.86 -23.44
CA SER A 518 -20.60 8.42 -22.68
C SER A 518 -19.49 9.46 -22.68
N ALA A 519 -19.13 10.02 -23.84
CA ALA A 519 -18.08 11.04 -23.96
C ALA A 519 -18.38 12.33 -23.16
N ILE A 520 -19.65 12.78 -23.13
CA ILE A 520 -20.08 13.93 -22.33
C ILE A 520 -19.95 13.61 -20.85
N LEU A 521 -20.45 12.44 -20.45
CA LEU A 521 -20.47 12.04 -19.06
C LEU A 521 -19.06 11.75 -18.53
N GLN A 522 -18.18 11.19 -19.36
CA GLN A 522 -16.78 10.93 -19.04
C GLN A 522 -16.04 12.23 -18.65
N GLU A 523 -16.28 13.33 -19.37
CA GLU A 523 -15.73 14.64 -19.01
C GLU A 523 -16.18 15.12 -17.63
N ILE A 524 -17.43 14.84 -17.24
CA ILE A 524 -18.00 15.27 -15.96
C ILE A 524 -17.44 14.43 -14.81
N VAL A 525 -17.43 13.10 -14.94
CA VAL A 525 -16.98 12.20 -13.86
C VAL A 525 -15.46 12.28 -13.63
N ASN A 526 -14.69 12.69 -14.65
CA ASN A 526 -13.24 12.90 -14.55
C ASN A 526 -12.86 14.21 -13.83
N ARG A 527 -13.83 15.05 -13.43
CA ARG A 527 -13.52 16.33 -12.79
C ARG A 527 -12.99 16.11 -11.36
N PRO A 528 -11.93 16.80 -10.92
CA PRO A 528 -11.31 16.61 -9.61
C PRO A 528 -12.23 16.81 -8.39
N GLY A 529 -13.25 17.66 -8.50
CA GLY A 529 -14.21 17.90 -7.41
C GLY A 529 -15.53 17.12 -7.52
N TYR A 530 -15.69 16.31 -8.56
CA TYR A 530 -16.88 15.47 -8.72
C TYR A 530 -16.84 14.30 -7.73
N THR A 531 -17.99 13.92 -7.18
CA THR A 531 -18.13 12.74 -6.31
C THR A 531 -19.36 11.92 -6.73
N GLY A 532 -19.51 10.69 -6.25
CA GLY A 532 -20.72 9.88 -6.52
C GLY A 532 -22.03 10.51 -6.06
N SER A 533 -21.98 11.53 -5.19
CA SER A 533 -23.15 12.30 -4.75
C SER A 533 -23.39 13.60 -5.54
N SER A 534 -22.48 13.96 -6.45
CA SER A 534 -22.61 15.14 -7.30
C SER A 534 -23.79 15.01 -8.27
N ALA A 535 -24.43 16.11 -8.63
CA ALA A 535 -25.41 16.08 -9.71
C ALA A 535 -24.75 16.06 -11.09
N ILE A 536 -25.50 15.59 -12.09
CA ILE A 536 -25.15 15.72 -13.51
C ILE A 536 -26.20 16.59 -14.16
N VAL A 537 -25.78 17.52 -15.02
CA VAL A 537 -26.71 18.34 -15.80
C VAL A 537 -26.41 18.19 -17.27
N PHE A 538 -27.47 17.97 -18.06
CA PHE A 538 -27.46 18.05 -19.51
C PHE A 538 -28.18 19.32 -19.98
N VAL A 539 -27.67 19.90 -21.05
CA VAL A 539 -28.22 21.09 -21.71
C VAL A 539 -28.50 20.72 -23.17
N ILE A 540 -29.75 20.90 -23.61
CA ILE A 540 -30.19 20.57 -24.97
C ILE A 540 -30.56 21.86 -25.70
N GLU A 541 -29.98 22.04 -26.88
CA GLU A 541 -30.20 23.16 -27.79
C GLU A 541 -30.34 22.63 -29.22
N GLY A 542 -30.80 23.45 -30.17
CA GLY A 542 -31.00 22.98 -31.55
C GLY A 542 -32.16 23.66 -32.28
N SER A 543 -32.91 22.87 -33.06
CA SER A 543 -34.10 23.31 -33.78
C SER A 543 -35.12 22.16 -33.95
N GLY A 544 -36.35 22.51 -34.35
CA GLY A 544 -37.47 21.56 -34.45
C GLY A 544 -38.13 21.31 -33.10
N GLN A 545 -39.03 20.32 -33.03
CA GLN A 545 -39.82 20.06 -31.82
C GLN A 545 -40.06 18.57 -31.63
N ARG A 546 -39.84 18.11 -30.40
CA ARG A 546 -40.41 16.90 -29.79
C ARG A 546 -40.92 17.28 -28.41
N VAL A 547 -42.03 16.72 -27.96
CA VAL A 547 -42.64 17.10 -26.68
C VAL A 547 -42.59 15.92 -25.72
N ALA A 548 -41.79 16.08 -24.66
CA ALA A 548 -41.56 15.06 -23.64
C ALA A 548 -42.33 15.38 -22.37
N GLU A 549 -42.62 14.35 -21.58
CA GLU A 549 -43.11 14.49 -20.22
C GLU A 549 -42.06 15.18 -19.35
N SER A 550 -42.49 16.14 -18.54
CA SER A 550 -41.67 16.72 -17.47
C SER A 550 -41.92 15.99 -16.14
N PHE A 551 -41.12 16.30 -15.12
CA PHE A 551 -41.40 15.86 -13.75
C PHE A 551 -42.76 16.37 -13.25
N ASN A 552 -43.13 17.60 -13.62
CA ASN A 552 -44.38 18.22 -13.19
C ASN A 552 -45.61 17.76 -13.98
N GLY A 553 -45.42 17.15 -15.16
CA GLY A 553 -46.46 16.41 -15.89
C GLY A 553 -46.66 15.03 -15.29
N THR A 554 -45.91 14.05 -15.80
CA THR A 554 -45.92 12.66 -15.32
C THR A 554 -44.53 12.25 -14.82
N ALA A 555 -44.29 12.34 -13.51
CA ALA A 555 -43.00 12.01 -12.89
C ALA A 555 -42.43 10.62 -13.25
N SER A 556 -43.27 9.61 -13.51
CA SER A 556 -42.82 8.27 -13.93
C SER A 556 -42.40 8.17 -15.40
N LEU A 557 -42.72 9.18 -16.21
CA LEU A 557 -42.31 9.30 -17.62
C LEU A 557 -41.35 10.46 -17.86
N ALA A 558 -41.01 11.23 -16.83
CA ALA A 558 -39.97 12.24 -16.87
C ALA A 558 -38.63 11.63 -17.31
N PRO A 559 -37.71 12.43 -17.89
CA PRO A 559 -36.45 11.93 -18.43
C PRO A 559 -35.69 11.03 -17.45
N GLN A 560 -35.19 9.91 -17.95
CA GLN A 560 -34.38 8.95 -17.19
C GLN A 560 -33.00 8.82 -17.82
N LEU A 561 -31.96 9.06 -17.03
CA LEU A 561 -30.57 8.82 -17.42
C LEU A 561 -30.20 7.39 -17.04
N CYS A 562 -29.80 6.57 -18.01
CA CYS A 562 -29.23 5.24 -17.80
C CYS A 562 -27.74 5.28 -18.15
N VAL A 563 -26.90 4.70 -17.30
CA VAL A 563 -25.45 4.69 -17.44
C VAL A 563 -24.90 3.33 -17.08
N GLN A 564 -24.05 2.82 -17.96
CA GLN A 564 -23.21 1.67 -17.71
C GLN A 564 -21.77 2.15 -17.52
N TYR A 565 -21.15 1.77 -16.41
CA TYR A 565 -19.78 2.16 -16.11
C TYR A 565 -19.03 1.04 -15.38
N THR A 566 -17.72 1.02 -15.54
CA THR A 566 -16.82 0.22 -14.70
C THR A 566 -16.14 1.15 -13.70
N THR A 567 -15.90 0.65 -12.50
CA THR A 567 -15.03 1.34 -11.54
C THR A 567 -13.61 0.87 -11.80
N ILE A 568 -12.68 1.81 -11.99
CA ILE A 568 -11.28 1.47 -11.85
C ILE A 568 -11.06 1.22 -10.35
N THR A 569 -10.95 -0.05 -9.98
CA THR A 569 -10.45 -0.43 -8.66
C THR A 569 -8.94 -0.39 -8.74
N TYR A 570 -8.36 0.66 -8.16
CA TYR A 570 -6.94 0.67 -7.89
C TYR A 570 -6.69 -0.25 -6.70
N ASP A 571 -5.79 -1.23 -6.84
CA ASP A 571 -5.36 -2.06 -5.71
C ASP A 571 -4.87 -1.20 -4.53
N CYS A 572 -4.32 -0.03 -4.86
CA CYS A 572 -3.84 0.97 -3.93
C CYS A 572 -4.56 2.31 -4.12
N PRO A 573 -5.78 2.47 -3.56
CA PRO A 573 -6.63 3.66 -3.77
C PRO A 573 -5.98 4.97 -3.32
N GLY A 574 -5.08 4.92 -2.33
CA GLY A 574 -4.34 6.09 -1.85
C GLY A 574 -3.30 6.62 -2.85
N LEU A 575 -2.80 5.75 -3.74
CA LEU A 575 -1.86 6.08 -4.80
C LEU A 575 -2.54 6.26 -6.16
N GLN A 576 -3.79 5.80 -6.30
CA GLN A 576 -4.48 5.70 -7.59
C GLN A 576 -3.68 4.89 -8.63
N LEU A 577 -3.06 3.79 -8.17
CA LEU A 577 -2.23 2.87 -8.93
C LEU A 577 -2.56 1.42 -8.54
N ASN A 578 -2.35 0.47 -9.45
CA ASN A 578 -2.47 -0.97 -9.23
C ASN A 578 -1.14 -1.57 -8.78
N ILE A 579 -1.17 -2.78 -8.22
CA ILE A 579 0.05 -3.53 -7.87
C ILE A 579 0.84 -3.81 -9.16
N GLY A 580 2.14 -3.56 -9.13
CA GLY A 580 3.02 -3.67 -10.30
C GLY A 580 3.06 -2.43 -11.19
N ASP A 581 2.18 -1.44 -10.97
CA ASP A 581 2.30 -0.17 -11.68
C ASP A 581 3.61 0.53 -11.32
N PRO A 582 4.25 1.22 -12.29
CA PRO A 582 5.42 2.02 -12.02
C PRO A 582 5.05 3.19 -11.09
N CYS A 583 5.86 3.37 -10.06
CA CYS A 583 5.75 4.47 -9.12
C CYS A 583 7.14 5.12 -8.89
N ASP A 584 7.24 6.05 -7.95
CA ASP A 584 8.49 6.67 -7.52
C ASP A 584 8.48 6.72 -5.99
N ASP A 585 9.38 5.97 -5.34
CA ASP A 585 9.45 5.90 -3.87
C ASP A 585 10.26 7.07 -3.27
N GLY A 586 10.82 7.92 -4.13
CA GLY A 586 11.63 9.07 -3.78
C GLY A 586 13.04 8.72 -3.28
N ASP A 587 13.42 7.44 -3.28
CA ASP A 587 14.76 6.98 -2.95
C ASP A 587 15.59 6.84 -4.24
N PRO A 588 16.63 7.68 -4.43
CA PRO A 588 17.46 7.59 -5.63
C PRO A 588 18.29 6.29 -5.71
N CYS A 589 18.43 5.53 -4.62
CA CYS A 589 19.18 4.27 -4.58
C CYS A 589 18.41 3.08 -5.14
N THR A 590 17.13 3.25 -5.44
CA THR A 590 16.25 2.22 -5.98
C THR A 590 15.87 2.53 -7.42
N ILE A 591 15.73 1.48 -8.23
CA ILE A 591 15.26 1.56 -9.61
C ILE A 591 14.11 0.58 -9.85
N ASN A 592 13.33 0.83 -10.90
CA ASN A 592 12.16 0.03 -11.27
C ASN A 592 11.13 -0.02 -10.13
N ASP A 593 10.83 1.13 -9.54
CA ASP A 593 9.90 1.22 -8.43
C ASP A 593 8.51 0.79 -8.89
N THR A 594 7.96 -0.15 -8.14
CA THR A 594 6.64 -0.71 -8.41
C THR A 594 5.79 -0.67 -7.15
N VAL A 595 4.49 -0.51 -7.36
CA VAL A 595 3.53 -0.57 -6.26
C VAL A 595 3.42 -2.02 -5.78
N GLN A 596 3.68 -2.22 -4.49
CA GLN A 596 3.68 -3.54 -3.84
C GLN A 596 2.29 -3.89 -3.32
N ALA A 597 2.11 -5.16 -2.93
CA ALA A 597 0.84 -5.67 -2.40
C ALA A 597 0.37 -4.99 -1.10
N ASP A 598 1.27 -4.35 -0.36
CA ASP A 598 0.96 -3.54 0.83
C ASP A 598 0.72 -2.06 0.52
N CYS A 599 0.65 -1.70 -0.76
CA CYS A 599 0.47 -0.34 -1.26
C CYS A 599 1.58 0.65 -0.92
N ASN A 600 2.79 0.14 -0.71
CA ASN A 600 3.99 0.95 -0.73
C ASN A 600 4.60 0.97 -2.14
N CYS A 601 5.20 2.09 -2.51
CA CYS A 601 6.10 2.13 -3.66
C CYS A 601 7.47 1.65 -3.17
N LEU A 602 8.03 0.62 -3.79
CA LEU A 602 9.38 0.14 -3.49
C LEU A 602 10.08 -0.19 -4.81
N GLY A 603 11.30 0.29 -4.97
CA GLY A 603 12.19 -0.17 -6.03
C GLY A 603 13.22 -1.20 -5.59
N THR A 604 14.02 -1.63 -6.56
CA THR A 604 15.11 -2.57 -6.34
C THR A 604 16.38 -1.79 -6.07
N PHE A 605 17.00 -2.05 -4.91
CA PHE A 605 18.28 -1.44 -4.54
C PHE A 605 19.34 -1.81 -5.57
N GLN A 606 20.02 -0.82 -6.13
CA GLN A 606 21.07 -1.04 -7.11
C GLN A 606 22.45 -0.70 -6.51
N ASP A 607 23.30 -1.72 -6.45
CA ASP A 607 24.70 -1.64 -6.03
C ASP A 607 25.50 -2.61 -6.94
N SER A 608 26.09 -2.06 -7.99
CA SER A 608 26.70 -2.79 -9.10
C SER A 608 28.02 -3.46 -8.72
N ASP A 609 28.73 -2.97 -7.70
CA ASP A 609 30.02 -3.52 -7.27
C ASP A 609 30.00 -4.13 -5.86
N SER A 610 28.84 -4.08 -5.20
CA SER A 610 28.53 -4.71 -3.91
C SER A 610 29.39 -4.19 -2.75
N ASP A 611 29.81 -2.93 -2.81
CA ASP A 611 30.62 -2.30 -1.76
C ASP A 611 29.78 -1.73 -0.59
N GLY A 612 28.46 -1.68 -0.75
CA GLY A 612 27.51 -1.19 0.23
C GLY A 612 27.01 0.25 -0.01
N THR A 613 27.44 0.89 -1.08
CA THR A 613 26.95 2.19 -1.57
C THR A 613 26.11 1.97 -2.82
N CYS A 614 24.97 2.66 -2.93
CA CYS A 614 24.11 2.49 -4.09
C CYS A 614 24.67 3.24 -5.30
N ASP A 615 24.43 2.75 -6.53
CA ASP A 615 24.96 3.33 -7.77
C ASP A 615 24.68 4.83 -7.95
N ALA A 616 23.56 5.33 -7.43
CA ALA A 616 23.17 6.73 -7.53
C ALA A 616 23.96 7.65 -6.59
N GLU A 617 24.52 7.10 -5.51
CA GLU A 617 25.35 7.78 -4.52
C GLU A 617 26.84 7.39 -4.61
N ASP A 618 27.15 6.35 -5.39
CA ASP A 618 28.49 5.82 -5.65
C ASP A 618 29.32 6.82 -6.47
N LEU A 619 30.41 7.29 -5.85
CA LEU A 619 31.38 8.19 -6.47
C LEU A 619 32.48 7.44 -7.21
N CYS A 620 32.66 6.15 -6.91
CA CYS A 620 33.74 5.30 -7.39
C CYS A 620 33.28 3.94 -7.96
N PRO A 621 32.69 3.92 -9.17
CA PRO A 621 32.15 2.69 -9.76
C PRO A 621 33.22 1.60 -9.94
N GLY A 622 33.09 0.50 -9.19
CA GLY A 622 33.96 -0.67 -9.24
C GLY A 622 35.01 -0.74 -8.14
N GLY A 623 34.85 0.02 -7.04
CA GLY A 623 35.77 -0.01 -5.91
C GLY A 623 35.34 0.86 -4.72
N PRO A 624 36.02 0.73 -3.57
CA PRO A 624 35.59 1.34 -2.31
C PRO A 624 35.54 2.88 -2.34
N GLU A 625 34.54 3.45 -1.68
CA GLU A 625 34.27 4.89 -1.60
C GLU A 625 35.42 5.77 -1.04
N PRO A 626 35.45 7.09 -1.34
CA PRO A 626 36.43 8.02 -0.79
C PRO A 626 36.44 8.07 0.75
N GLY A 627 37.65 8.02 1.32
CA GLY A 627 37.86 7.91 2.77
C GLY A 627 38.05 6.48 3.27
N THR A 628 37.81 5.47 2.43
CA THR A 628 38.09 4.07 2.75
C THR A 628 39.60 3.83 2.79
N PRO A 629 40.15 3.14 3.82
CA PRO A 629 41.57 2.83 3.88
C PRO A 629 42.01 2.00 2.67
N CYS A 630 43.13 2.40 2.07
CA CYS A 630 43.73 1.68 0.94
C CYS A 630 45.25 1.53 1.15
N ASP A 631 45.96 0.83 0.26
CA ASP A 631 47.42 0.72 0.29
C ASP A 631 47.93 0.91 -1.16
N ASP A 632 48.68 1.99 -1.40
CA ASP A 632 49.26 2.31 -2.70
C ASP A 632 50.61 1.62 -2.96
N GLY A 633 51.09 0.82 -1.99
CA GLY A 633 52.36 0.11 -2.03
C GLY A 633 53.58 1.01 -1.84
N ASN A 634 53.41 2.27 -1.47
CA ASN A 634 54.50 3.22 -1.24
C ASN A 634 54.84 3.35 0.25
N PRO A 635 56.00 2.84 0.72
CA PRO A 635 56.36 2.92 2.14
C PRO A 635 56.71 4.33 2.64
N ALA A 636 56.68 5.36 1.78
CA ALA A 636 56.96 6.76 2.13
C ALA A 636 55.69 7.59 2.42
N THR A 637 54.54 6.95 2.48
CA THR A 637 53.24 7.57 2.79
C THR A 637 52.56 6.83 3.94
N VAL A 638 51.62 7.50 4.61
CA VAL A 638 50.76 6.89 5.64
C VAL A 638 49.36 7.49 5.62
N GLY A 639 48.38 6.72 6.08
CA GLY A 639 47.00 7.17 6.22
C GLY A 639 46.29 7.24 4.87
N GLU A 640 46.66 6.34 3.97
CA GLU A 640 46.13 6.17 2.63
C GLU A 640 44.63 5.95 2.67
N VAL A 641 43.91 6.78 1.93
CA VAL A 641 42.48 6.60 1.70
C VAL A 641 42.15 6.82 0.23
N ILE A 642 41.09 6.16 -0.22
CA ILE A 642 40.54 6.43 -1.55
C ILE A 642 40.15 7.91 -1.63
N GLN A 643 40.54 8.56 -2.72
CA GLN A 643 40.27 9.97 -2.98
C GLN A 643 39.01 10.12 -3.84
N PRO A 644 38.44 11.34 -3.97
CA PRO A 644 37.28 11.58 -4.84
C PRO A 644 37.49 11.30 -6.34
N ASP A 645 38.73 11.05 -6.76
CA ASP A 645 39.07 10.59 -8.11
C ASP A 645 39.24 9.06 -8.22
N CYS A 646 38.85 8.35 -7.16
CA CYS A 646 38.86 6.88 -7.04
C CYS A 646 40.26 6.27 -7.12
N THR A 647 41.28 7.06 -6.79
CA THR A 647 42.65 6.58 -6.62
C THR A 647 43.01 6.49 -5.15
N CYS A 648 43.88 5.55 -4.82
CA CYS A 648 44.47 5.48 -3.48
C CYS A 648 45.48 6.63 -3.34
N GLY A 649 45.15 7.61 -2.50
CA GLY A 649 45.96 8.82 -2.32
C GLY A 649 46.38 8.96 -0.87
N ALA A 650 47.55 9.59 -0.67
CA ALA A 650 48.18 9.69 0.63
C ALA A 650 48.75 11.08 0.90
N VAL A 651 49.01 11.36 2.17
CA VAL A 651 49.80 12.51 2.62
C VAL A 651 51.25 12.07 2.80
N ALA A 652 52.18 12.77 2.15
CA ALA A 652 53.61 12.51 2.29
C ALA A 652 54.10 12.94 3.68
N TYR A 653 54.99 12.15 4.28
CA TYR A 653 55.71 12.58 5.49
C TYR A 653 56.45 13.90 5.24
N ASP A 654 56.37 14.84 6.18
CA ASP A 654 57.13 16.11 6.09
C ASP A 654 58.64 15.87 5.97
N CYS A 655 59.13 14.78 6.58
CA CYS A 655 60.52 14.34 6.54
C CYS A 655 60.62 12.89 5.99
N PRO A 656 60.61 12.70 4.66
CA PRO A 656 60.48 11.38 4.02
C PRO A 656 61.60 10.39 4.38
N ASP A 657 62.83 10.86 4.58
CA ASP A 657 63.98 10.01 4.90
C ASP A 657 63.93 9.46 6.34
N LEU A 658 63.14 10.08 7.22
CA LEU A 658 62.95 9.70 8.63
C LEU A 658 61.64 8.96 8.87
N LEU A 659 60.74 8.90 7.87
CA LEU A 659 59.36 8.41 8.01
C LEU A 659 58.62 9.08 9.21
N ALA A 660 58.83 10.39 9.39
CA ALA A 660 58.31 11.18 10.51
C ALA A 660 57.77 12.53 10.03
N ASN A 661 56.77 13.06 10.73
CA ASN A 661 56.18 14.38 10.50
C ASN A 661 56.78 15.43 11.43
N ILE A 662 56.62 16.72 11.08
CA ILE A 662 57.05 17.82 11.96
C ILE A 662 56.24 17.76 13.26
N GLY A 663 56.92 17.76 14.40
CA GLY A 663 56.31 17.63 15.72
C GLY A 663 56.31 16.21 16.29
N ASP A 664 56.68 15.19 15.51
CA ASP A 664 56.82 13.82 16.02
C ASP A 664 57.93 13.74 17.09
N PRO A 665 57.76 12.93 18.14
CA PRO A 665 58.74 12.80 19.19
C PRO A 665 60.02 12.14 18.66
N CYS A 666 61.16 12.68 19.06
CA CYS A 666 62.47 12.16 18.72
C CYS A 666 63.38 12.21 19.96
N ASN A 667 64.68 11.92 19.81
CA ASN A 667 65.66 12.09 20.88
C ASN A 667 66.92 12.75 20.28
N ASP A 668 67.29 13.94 20.74
CA ASP A 668 68.44 14.69 20.22
C ASP A 668 69.77 14.34 20.93
N GLY A 669 69.68 13.57 22.01
CA GLY A 669 70.80 13.08 22.80
C GLY A 669 71.37 14.08 23.79
N ASP A 670 70.74 15.24 24.00
CA ASP A 670 71.12 16.22 25.02
C ASP A 670 70.26 16.06 26.29
N PRO A 671 70.84 15.68 27.44
CA PRO A 671 70.08 15.52 28.68
C PRO A 671 69.53 16.85 29.24
N CYS A 672 70.03 18.00 28.79
CA CYS A 672 69.53 19.30 29.25
C CYS A 672 68.24 19.74 28.55
N THR A 673 67.78 18.99 27.56
CA THR A 673 66.57 19.28 26.79
C THR A 673 65.50 18.23 27.03
N VAL A 674 64.24 18.68 27.06
CA VAL A 674 63.08 17.79 27.17
C VAL A 674 62.09 18.08 26.05
N ASN A 675 61.21 17.11 25.77
CA ASN A 675 60.21 17.16 24.71
C ASN A 675 60.82 17.35 23.32
N ASP A 676 61.83 16.55 22.97
CA ASP A 676 62.46 16.62 21.66
C ASP A 676 61.47 16.24 20.56
N VAL A 677 61.36 17.11 19.56
CA VAL A 677 60.47 16.91 18.41
C VAL A 677 61.20 17.15 17.10
N ILE A 678 60.71 16.49 16.04
CA ILE A 678 61.17 16.72 14.68
C ILE A 678 60.81 18.15 14.25
N GLN A 679 61.83 18.92 13.91
CA GLN A 679 61.71 20.31 13.51
C GLN A 679 61.41 20.44 12.02
N SER A 680 61.06 21.67 11.59
CA SER A 680 60.75 21.97 10.18
C SER A 680 61.89 21.72 9.18
N ASP A 681 63.12 21.59 9.67
CA ASP A 681 64.30 21.23 8.87
C ASP A 681 64.67 19.75 8.98
N CYS A 682 63.78 18.93 9.55
CA CYS A 682 63.96 17.51 9.81
C CYS A 682 65.09 17.15 10.79
N SER A 683 65.53 18.11 11.61
CA SER A 683 66.40 17.85 12.77
C SER A 683 65.58 17.48 14.01
N CYS A 684 66.20 16.77 14.96
CA CYS A 684 65.61 16.51 16.26
C CYS A 684 66.16 17.53 17.26
N ALA A 685 65.29 18.25 17.97
CA ALA A 685 65.71 19.19 19.01
C ALA A 685 64.63 19.35 20.10
N GLY A 686 65.06 19.40 21.36
CA GLY A 686 64.20 19.67 22.51
C GLY A 686 64.29 21.09 23.09
N THR A 687 63.58 21.31 24.19
CA THR A 687 63.56 22.60 24.90
C THR A 687 64.44 22.53 26.15
N PHE A 688 65.39 23.45 26.27
CA PHE A 688 66.29 23.56 27.44
C PHE A 688 65.48 23.90 28.71
N GLN A 689 65.75 23.18 29.81
CA GLN A 689 65.08 23.40 31.10
C GLN A 689 66.05 23.93 32.16
N ASP A 690 65.73 25.11 32.66
CA ASP A 690 66.35 25.82 33.78
C ASP A 690 65.20 26.56 34.47
N THR A 691 64.64 25.93 35.49
CA THR A 691 63.36 26.28 36.12
C THR A 691 63.47 27.56 36.94
N ASP A 692 64.63 27.84 37.55
CA ASP A 692 64.83 29.03 38.40
C ASP A 692 65.72 30.11 37.78
N GLY A 693 66.35 29.83 36.63
CA GLY A 693 67.00 30.80 35.77
C GLY A 693 68.35 31.27 36.29
N ASP A 694 68.99 30.48 37.17
CA ASP A 694 70.27 30.81 37.77
C ASP A 694 71.48 30.51 36.85
N GLY A 695 71.22 29.78 35.75
CA GLY A 695 72.19 29.43 34.72
C GLY A 695 72.69 27.99 34.76
N THR A 696 72.16 27.16 35.67
CA THR A 696 72.39 25.70 35.72
C THR A 696 71.11 24.97 35.28
N CYS A 697 71.21 23.90 34.46
CA CYS A 697 70.01 23.17 34.07
C CYS A 697 69.46 22.35 35.23
N ASP A 698 68.14 22.08 35.20
CA ASP A 698 67.43 21.42 36.31
C ASP A 698 68.02 20.06 36.73
N GLU A 699 68.62 19.32 35.79
CA GLU A 699 69.23 18.01 36.07
C GLU A 699 70.59 18.11 36.79
N GLU A 700 71.24 19.29 36.75
CA GLU A 700 72.54 19.56 37.40
C GLU A 700 72.46 20.53 38.60
N ASP A 701 71.27 21.05 38.95
CA ASP A 701 71.03 22.01 40.04
C ASP A 701 70.94 21.34 41.44
N LEU A 702 71.67 21.88 42.43
CA LEU A 702 71.70 21.40 43.82
C LEU A 702 70.79 22.16 44.79
N CYS A 703 70.36 23.40 44.48
CA CYS A 703 69.47 24.21 45.30
C CYS A 703 68.26 24.71 44.48
N PRO A 704 67.23 23.86 44.27
CA PRO A 704 66.10 24.21 43.40
C PRO A 704 65.32 25.41 43.93
N GLY A 705 65.46 26.57 43.27
CA GLY A 705 64.75 27.81 43.58
C GLY A 705 65.60 28.90 44.25
N GLY A 706 66.93 28.84 44.22
CA GLY A 706 67.77 29.89 44.80
C GLY A 706 69.28 29.70 44.63
N PRO A 707 70.09 30.73 44.96
CA PRO A 707 71.53 30.72 44.69
C PRO A 707 72.28 29.66 45.51
N GLU A 708 73.30 29.06 44.88
CA GLU A 708 74.13 27.99 45.44
C GLU A 708 74.83 28.33 46.79
N PRO A 709 75.14 27.31 47.63
CA PRO A 709 75.76 27.49 48.94
C PRO A 709 77.07 28.30 48.93
N GLY A 710 77.22 29.17 49.92
CA GLY A 710 78.37 30.09 50.03
C GLY A 710 78.13 31.49 49.47
N THR A 711 76.92 31.76 48.97
CA THR A 711 76.47 33.11 48.59
C THR A 711 76.04 33.92 49.84
N PRO A 712 76.36 35.23 49.93
CA PRO A 712 75.86 36.08 51.01
C PRO A 712 74.34 36.25 50.95
N CYS A 713 73.67 36.22 52.09
CA CYS A 713 72.24 36.44 52.21
C CYS A 713 71.93 37.26 53.49
N ASP A 714 70.67 37.60 53.71
CA ASP A 714 70.16 38.29 54.89
C ASP A 714 69.03 37.42 55.44
N ASP A 715 69.19 36.88 56.66
CA ASP A 715 68.19 36.00 57.28
C ASP A 715 67.03 36.79 57.91
N THR A 716 67.11 38.12 57.82
CA THR A 716 66.15 39.10 58.30
C THR A 716 65.90 39.07 59.82
N ASP A 717 66.70 38.33 60.59
CA ASP A 717 66.64 38.31 62.05
C ASP A 717 67.51 39.45 62.62
N PRO A 718 66.90 40.55 63.11
CA PRO A 718 67.63 41.72 63.62
C PRO A 718 68.41 41.44 64.91
N CYS A 719 68.12 40.33 65.61
CA CYS A 719 68.89 39.91 66.76
C CYS A 719 70.19 39.20 66.34
N THR A 720 70.38 38.92 65.05
CA THR A 720 71.57 38.26 64.52
C THR A 720 72.35 39.11 63.50
N ILE A 721 73.64 38.79 63.31
CA ILE A 721 74.52 39.47 62.34
C ILE A 721 75.40 38.49 61.53
N ASN A 722 75.69 38.87 60.28
CA ASN A 722 76.58 38.23 59.27
C ASN A 722 76.06 36.93 58.62
N ASP A 723 75.04 37.00 57.76
CA ASP A 723 74.32 35.81 57.28
C ASP A 723 74.84 35.28 55.91
N MET A 724 74.81 33.96 55.72
CA MET A 724 75.26 33.26 54.50
C MET A 724 74.38 32.05 54.16
N VAL A 725 74.23 31.75 52.85
CA VAL A 725 73.50 30.58 52.35
C VAL A 725 74.29 29.31 52.64
N GLN A 726 73.66 28.40 53.36
CA GLN A 726 74.22 27.15 53.84
C GLN A 726 74.07 26.02 52.81
N ALA A 727 74.73 24.89 53.05
CA ALA A 727 74.66 23.71 52.17
C ALA A 727 73.27 23.04 52.12
N ASP A 728 72.35 23.41 53.01
CA ASP A 728 70.94 23.05 52.98
C ASP A 728 70.05 24.15 52.37
N CYS A 729 70.68 25.10 51.66
CA CYS A 729 70.06 26.23 50.98
C CYS A 729 69.34 27.23 51.93
N SER A 730 69.64 27.24 53.24
CA SER A 730 69.08 28.19 54.22
C SER A 730 70.00 29.38 54.53
N CYS A 731 69.46 30.53 54.98
CA CYS A 731 70.22 31.72 55.39
C CYS A 731 70.25 31.87 56.92
N ALA A 732 71.40 32.12 57.57
CA ALA A 732 71.48 32.26 59.05
C ALA A 732 72.68 33.08 59.62
N GLY A 733 72.48 33.81 60.74
CA GLY A 733 73.45 34.66 61.50
C GLY A 733 73.76 34.32 62.99
N THR A 734 74.32 35.27 63.80
CA THR A 734 74.72 35.12 65.26
C THR A 734 74.05 36.09 66.30
N TYR A 735 73.46 35.61 67.42
CA TYR A 735 72.56 36.31 68.43
C TYR A 735 73.18 37.13 69.62
N GLN A 736 72.46 38.11 70.26
CA GLN A 736 72.87 38.99 71.42
C GLN A 736 71.78 39.37 72.48
N ASP A 737 72.05 39.36 73.81
CA ASP A 737 71.18 39.79 74.95
C ASP A 737 72.02 40.22 76.21
N SER A 738 71.88 41.45 76.72
CA SER A 738 72.76 42.07 77.75
C SER A 738 72.28 41.97 79.20
N ASP A 739 70.99 42.01 79.50
CA ASP A 739 70.50 41.99 80.89
C ASP A 739 69.98 40.61 81.35
N SER A 740 69.93 39.68 80.41
CA SER A 740 69.65 38.25 80.61
C SER A 740 68.25 37.98 81.16
N ASP A 741 67.29 38.85 80.89
CA ASP A 741 65.87 38.59 81.16
C ASP A 741 65.20 37.72 80.08
N GLY A 742 65.89 37.52 78.94
CA GLY A 742 65.50 36.67 77.84
C GLY A 742 65.10 37.42 76.56
N VAL A 743 65.17 38.75 76.53
CA VAL A 743 64.91 39.58 75.33
C VAL A 743 66.21 40.17 74.79
N CYS A 744 66.39 40.11 73.47
CA CYS A 744 67.61 40.55 72.79
C CYS A 744 67.76 42.09 72.88
N ASP A 745 68.99 42.60 72.93
CA ASP A 745 69.25 44.03 73.18
C ASP A 745 68.58 44.99 72.18
N ALA A 746 68.32 44.51 70.96
CA ALA A 746 67.66 45.30 69.94
C ALA A 746 66.13 45.43 70.15
N GLU A 747 65.55 44.62 71.04
CA GLU A 747 64.10 44.44 71.22
C GLU A 747 63.58 44.67 72.66
N ASP A 748 64.45 45.00 73.63
CA ASP A 748 64.09 45.35 75.02
C ASP A 748 63.42 46.75 75.12
N LEU A 749 62.25 46.80 75.77
CA LEU A 749 61.32 47.95 75.88
C LEU A 749 61.15 48.50 77.31
N CYS A 750 61.40 47.73 78.39
CA CYS A 750 61.31 48.15 79.79
C CYS A 750 62.69 47.96 80.49
N PRO A 751 63.62 48.94 80.35
CA PRO A 751 64.99 48.79 80.85
C PRO A 751 65.04 48.62 82.37
N GLY A 752 65.32 47.40 82.83
CA GLY A 752 65.48 47.04 84.24
C GLY A 752 64.25 46.44 84.93
N GLY A 753 63.27 45.94 84.18
CA GLY A 753 62.13 45.17 84.70
C GLY A 753 61.44 44.32 83.61
N PRO A 754 60.54 43.40 83.98
CA PRO A 754 59.93 42.47 83.03
C PRO A 754 59.04 43.16 81.99
N GLU A 755 59.09 42.64 80.77
CA GLU A 755 58.48 43.28 79.60
C GLU A 755 56.94 43.25 79.54
N PRO A 756 56.32 44.21 78.80
CA PRO A 756 54.91 44.19 78.45
C PRO A 756 54.50 42.83 77.88
N GLY A 757 53.40 42.27 78.39
CA GLY A 757 52.99 40.90 78.12
C GLY A 757 53.26 39.94 79.28
N THR A 758 54.08 40.31 80.27
CA THR A 758 54.21 39.48 81.48
C THR A 758 52.93 39.47 82.32
N PRO A 759 52.51 38.31 82.87
CA PRO A 759 51.25 38.23 83.61
C PRO A 759 51.22 39.13 84.83
N CYS A 760 50.12 39.84 84.99
CA CYS A 760 49.86 40.70 86.14
C CYS A 760 48.36 40.67 86.43
N ASP A 761 47.92 41.22 87.57
CA ASP A 761 46.49 41.25 87.93
C ASP A 761 46.06 42.71 88.12
N ASP A 762 45.16 43.18 87.24
CA ASP A 762 44.62 44.55 87.24
C ASP A 762 43.36 44.70 88.14
N GLY A 763 42.85 43.59 88.70
CA GLY A 763 41.74 43.55 89.63
C GLY A 763 40.34 43.55 89.03
N ASN A 764 40.15 43.35 87.70
CA ASN A 764 38.84 43.35 87.04
C ASN A 764 38.31 41.93 86.67
N PRO A 765 37.16 41.47 87.22
CA PRO A 765 36.69 40.09 87.04
C PRO A 765 36.00 39.73 85.71
N ASN A 766 35.83 40.67 84.76
CA ASN A 766 35.18 40.41 83.46
C ASN A 766 36.18 40.26 82.29
N THR A 767 37.45 40.43 82.59
CA THR A 767 38.58 40.16 81.71
C THR A 767 39.39 39.02 82.33
N ALA A 768 40.18 38.33 81.51
CA ALA A 768 41.10 37.32 82.00
C ALA A 768 42.31 37.31 81.07
N GLY A 769 43.50 37.18 81.67
CA GLY A 769 44.75 37.16 80.93
C GLY A 769 45.43 38.52 80.85
N GLU A 770 45.29 39.33 81.91
CA GLU A 770 45.93 40.63 82.03
C GLU A 770 47.46 40.51 82.03
N THR A 771 48.09 41.47 81.37
CA THR A 771 49.54 41.51 81.21
C THR A 771 50.09 42.91 81.43
N ILE A 772 51.40 42.97 81.75
CA ILE A 772 52.13 44.23 81.83
C ILE A 772 51.95 44.96 80.49
N GLN A 773 51.70 46.25 80.55
CA GLN A 773 51.40 47.10 79.42
C GLN A 773 52.67 47.79 78.96
N ALA A 774 52.63 48.37 77.77
CA ALA A 774 53.78 49.07 77.15
C ALA A 774 54.31 50.26 77.97
N ASP A 775 53.55 50.79 78.92
CA ASP A 775 54.01 51.80 79.90
C ASP A 775 54.55 51.20 81.20
N CYS A 776 54.79 49.89 81.19
CA CYS A 776 55.15 49.02 82.30
C CYS A 776 54.09 48.98 83.45
N SER A 777 52.79 49.25 83.18
CA SER A 777 51.61 49.04 84.09
C SER A 777 50.83 47.74 83.76
N CYS A 778 49.58 47.46 84.17
CA CYS A 778 48.91 46.12 84.02
C CYS A 778 47.45 46.16 83.45
N GLY A 779 47.03 45.30 82.46
CA GLY A 779 45.62 45.11 81.95
C GLY A 779 45.34 44.22 80.67
N GLY A 780 44.08 44.11 80.11
CA GLY A 780 43.62 43.70 78.70
C GLY A 780 43.21 42.21 78.29
N GLY A 781 42.22 41.93 77.35
CA GLY A 781 41.77 40.59 76.73
C GLY A 781 40.66 40.55 75.56
N VAL A 782 40.48 39.49 74.65
CA VAL A 782 39.74 39.44 73.26
C VAL A 782 39.12 38.09 72.62
N GLN A 783 38.39 38.00 71.40
CA GLN A 783 37.89 36.78 70.53
C GLN A 783 37.51 36.90 68.93
N GLY A 784 37.48 35.84 68.00
CA GLY A 784 37.34 35.76 66.41
C GLY A 784 36.41 34.69 65.58
N VAL A 785 36.46 34.42 64.19
CA VAL A 785 35.41 33.80 63.18
C VAL A 785 35.63 32.41 62.38
N ALA A 786 34.59 31.61 61.89
CA ALA A 786 34.55 30.18 61.30
C ALA A 786 33.44 29.72 60.20
N ASN A 787 33.42 28.44 59.66
CA ASN A 787 32.52 27.80 58.60
C ASN A 787 31.42 26.81 59.12
N VAL A 788 30.18 26.71 58.55
CA VAL A 788 29.04 25.91 59.14
C VAL A 788 27.96 25.32 58.17
N CYS A 789 27.49 24.08 58.39
CA CYS A 789 26.29 23.47 57.75
C CYS A 789 25.30 22.88 58.80
N VAL A 790 23.97 22.99 58.60
CA VAL A 790 22.93 22.57 59.58
C VAL A 790 21.70 21.95 58.91
N GLN A 791 21.13 20.91 59.54
CA GLN A 791 19.87 20.24 59.12
C GLN A 791 18.72 20.55 60.10
N VAL A 792 17.47 20.60 59.62
CA VAL A 792 16.26 20.65 60.47
C VAL A 792 16.10 19.30 61.18
N THR A 793 15.98 19.31 62.51
CA THR A 793 16.08 18.08 63.34
C THR A 793 14.87 17.82 64.24
N ALA A 794 13.91 18.75 64.35
CA ALA A 794 12.68 18.58 65.12
C ALA A 794 11.46 18.97 64.28
N GLY A 795 10.36 18.21 64.40
CA GLY A 795 9.13 18.42 63.62
C GLY A 795 8.38 19.73 63.91
N SER A 796 8.87 20.54 64.86
CA SER A 796 8.35 21.90 65.15
C SER A 796 9.18 23.01 64.52
N ASP A 797 10.30 22.65 63.89
CA ASP A 797 11.18 23.57 63.18
C ASP A 797 10.86 23.64 61.68
N ASP A 798 9.92 22.82 61.22
CA ASP A 798 9.16 22.93 59.99
C ASP A 798 7.69 23.21 60.33
N ALA A 799 7.16 24.30 59.78
CA ALA A 799 5.85 24.82 60.11
C ALA A 799 5.04 25.10 58.85
N GLU A 800 3.74 24.83 58.92
CA GLU A 800 2.80 25.12 57.84
C GLU A 800 1.71 26.06 58.34
N GLU A 801 1.58 27.23 57.72
CA GLU A 801 0.54 28.20 58.01
C GLU A 801 -0.51 28.20 56.88
N SER A 802 -1.71 27.76 57.21
CA SER A 802 -2.85 27.83 56.29
C SER A 802 -3.25 29.28 55.98
N SER A 803 -3.97 29.52 54.88
CA SER A 803 -4.48 30.85 54.48
C SER A 803 -5.36 31.57 55.52
N GLY A 804 -5.82 30.86 56.56
CA GLY A 804 -6.57 31.40 57.71
C GLY A 804 -5.71 31.83 58.91
N GLY A 805 -4.38 31.70 58.83
CA GLY A 805 -3.43 32.10 59.87
C GLY A 805 -3.18 31.06 60.97
N ASN A 806 -3.66 29.83 60.81
CA ASN A 806 -3.38 28.74 61.76
C ASN A 806 -2.09 28.02 61.36
N VAL A 807 -1.16 27.90 62.31
CA VAL A 807 0.16 27.26 62.14
C VAL A 807 0.15 25.84 62.71
N SER A 808 0.52 24.87 61.89
CA SER A 808 0.82 23.48 62.27
C SER A 808 2.33 23.30 62.44
N LEU A 809 2.74 22.70 63.56
CA LEU A 809 4.14 22.45 63.95
C LEU A 809 4.42 20.96 64.21
N THR A 810 3.56 20.09 63.69
CA THR A 810 3.66 18.64 63.88
C THR A 810 3.09 17.90 62.67
N SER A 811 3.09 18.55 61.50
CA SER A 811 2.63 17.88 60.29
C SER A 811 3.54 16.69 60.00
N SER A 812 2.97 15.58 59.54
CA SER A 812 3.74 14.38 59.20
C SER A 812 4.47 14.50 57.86
N ASP A 813 4.12 15.53 57.11
CA ASP A 813 4.46 15.81 55.73
C ASP A 813 4.49 17.34 55.55
N LEU A 814 5.37 17.81 54.66
CA LEU A 814 5.62 19.25 54.43
C LEU A 814 5.33 19.57 52.97
N GLU A 815 4.13 20.08 52.70
CA GLU A 815 3.67 20.43 51.37
C GLU A 815 4.01 21.90 51.10
N LEU A 816 4.97 22.17 50.22
CA LEU A 816 5.55 23.51 50.11
C LEU A 816 4.56 24.64 49.73
N VAL A 817 3.37 24.34 49.18
CA VAL A 817 2.47 25.39 48.63
C VAL A 817 0.97 25.13 48.83
N VAL A 818 0.45 23.90 48.77
CA VAL A 818 -1.01 23.63 48.89
C VAL A 818 -1.29 22.29 49.56
N ASP A 819 -2.05 22.31 50.66
CA ASP A 819 -2.72 21.14 51.24
C ASP A 819 -4.17 21.51 51.60
N GLY A 820 -5.10 21.18 50.70
CA GLY A 820 -6.52 21.59 50.78
C GLY A 820 -6.80 23.08 50.53
N ASN A 821 -5.89 23.99 50.88
CA ASN A 821 -5.84 25.42 50.50
C ASN A 821 -4.38 25.89 50.38
N THR A 822 -4.13 27.07 49.80
CA THR A 822 -2.79 27.65 49.73
C THR A 822 -2.22 27.92 51.12
N GLN A 823 -0.97 27.55 51.34
CA GLN A 823 -0.27 27.71 52.61
C GLN A 823 1.11 28.36 52.45
N VAL A 824 1.64 28.84 53.58
CA VAL A 824 3.01 29.35 53.70
C VAL A 824 3.77 28.41 54.60
N ILE A 825 4.92 27.92 54.13
CA ILE A 825 5.80 27.09 54.95
C ILE A 825 6.94 27.91 55.58
N GLY A 826 7.37 27.52 56.77
CA GLY A 826 8.52 28.10 57.47
C GLY A 826 9.49 27.01 57.91
N LEU A 827 10.77 27.15 57.58
CA LEU A 827 11.85 26.27 58.03
C LEU A 827 12.78 27.02 58.99
N ARG A 828 13.16 26.35 60.08
CA ARG A 828 14.05 26.88 61.11
C ARG A 828 15.26 25.96 61.29
N PHE A 829 16.45 26.49 61.03
CA PHE A 829 17.71 25.79 61.28
C PHE A 829 18.28 26.24 62.63
N LEU A 830 18.44 25.30 63.57
CA LEU A 830 18.98 25.56 64.90
C LEU A 830 20.40 25.02 65.06
N ASN A 831 21.18 25.63 65.97
CA ASN A 831 22.56 25.24 66.31
C ASN A 831 23.59 25.40 65.17
N HIS A 832 23.42 26.40 64.30
CA HIS A 832 24.52 26.83 63.44
C HIS A 832 25.57 27.59 64.29
N ASN A 833 26.85 27.21 64.16
CA ASN A 833 27.96 27.87 64.87
C ASN A 833 28.52 29.09 64.12
N ILE A 834 27.65 29.87 63.45
CA ILE A 834 28.05 31.08 62.75
C ILE A 834 27.97 32.23 63.76
N PRO A 835 29.09 32.86 64.14
CA PRO A 835 29.05 33.93 65.13
C PRO A 835 28.34 35.17 64.57
N PRO A 836 27.57 35.90 65.39
CA PRO A 836 26.86 37.10 64.96
C PRO A 836 27.82 38.15 64.36
N GLY A 837 27.48 38.68 63.19
CA GLY A 837 28.32 39.65 62.48
C GLY A 837 29.38 39.04 61.55
N ALA A 838 29.47 37.71 61.49
CA ALA A 838 30.22 37.05 60.43
C ALA A 838 29.65 37.41 59.06
N ILE A 839 30.55 37.73 58.12
CA ILE A 839 30.17 38.04 56.74
C ILE A 839 29.91 36.72 56.03
N VAL A 840 28.64 36.44 55.73
CA VAL A 840 28.26 35.24 54.96
C VAL A 840 28.57 35.49 53.49
N VAL A 841 29.49 34.71 52.95
CA VAL A 841 30.01 34.86 51.58
C VAL A 841 29.30 33.97 50.54
N ASP A 842 28.63 32.89 50.96
CA ASP A 842 27.76 32.02 50.14
C ASP A 842 26.71 31.32 51.04
N ALA A 843 25.48 31.07 50.54
CA ALA A 843 24.42 30.33 51.24
C ALA A 843 23.46 29.65 50.25
N ARG A 844 23.13 28.37 50.47
CA ARG A 844 22.26 27.54 49.61
C ARG A 844 21.26 26.74 50.44
#